data_AF-A0A432KBH4-F1
#
_entry.id   AF-A0A432KBH4-F1
#
_cell.length_a   1.000
_cell.length_b   1.000
_cell.length_c   1.000
_cell.angle_alpha   90.00
_cell.angle_beta   90.00
_cell.angle_gamma   90.00
#
_symmetry.space_group_name_H-M   'P 1'
#
loop_
_entity.id
_entity.type
_entity.pdbx_description
1 polymer ?
#
loop_
_entity_poly.entity_id
_entity_poly.type
_entity_poly.pdbx_seq_one_letter_code
_entity_poly.pdbx_strand_id
1 'polypeptide(L)'
;MMPMIRFAYVMAVRRAVSGWRLESVLFVGILLAVALMASGVIFSDLLSNASLRHELLRAPAEEVNITVRSFSSQDEPSTTAGRRRVYQERLDFARNEIATVFAPYINEQARVIDTATFYFKGHPQLELDNEVRPRGSIIYMSGFEPDRITVLQGSWPGAANAAAGSDTPMDVAVDTLGLELLGLEIGQTMEVFPAASFTDPPSMTVRIAAEFERVDPEDEFWFGVDSDFSLHNDRWTIIPLFATEAAVMDRVLGEYPTLYTDVTWYYYLDREELRAKDVGPLRQTIFQAETNIRFNLKNSSYTIRLDNLLNSFDEQLLLARVPLFLVVFLMTGILLYYLALVAGLIVRSRSSEISMLKSRGATTAQVGMLGLGEGLLLGIPAVIIGPFLAMGVIRVLGKLFFSLGGGADELTGVPVTVSQGAIVLGLIGGALAVLVFTFATLAAARHGIVEARQTGARPPTASFLHRYYLDFLLLALIGLLWWQIQSRGSFLIQSVGSQQLELDYSLLLGPVLGLVAVGLVIMRVFPWFALILSRLAGPVAPAWLVHALRHVARDPMVPGILIVLLTMSTAMGVIGSAFSSTLERSQEERSLYAAGADLRVRHSGVSSAREDGRLAEAVQQHPAVLGAAEVYRTTGQITTTGFSTSASVLAMDASRIADVAWFRDDLADGRSINELAELLLDGPEVPKGLLLPSDARGLAIWVQPGGLNQGANLWARLRDARGLYFDVWLGGLAGEGWHLVQSDLTPVVAAGRRFINQERNVSVLPPFSLQAFQITDRFRTSASSDLGAVFLGRIDALTPNGPVTVADFQDSNDWSVIQDFARPGLYAVETSTSASGGQFPVSTRYSWATGGVGMRGLRPGPTEGAVPAVVNQEFLELADASVGDDVIFGLSTYSVMVNIAGVADYFPTMDPGKKPFVLMDLGIFEAVSNQHSPIPLVGANEIWLDLTSTPGLSDQDADQDALDGLGDKVDTGQVLDFIRESGVSVREVFDADVLVAERVDQPLVNAGWGALLVLLFLAVALATGSGVMLFSFLDTKERQTEYALLRTLGSSGGQLRGIVWFNLFLIVICGVVMGTWVGQLIGTSLLPLMEVAEEGERVTPPMAFTVNWLSLAVSYGVLALVTVVTVLWLAWLSSKIQVQQVLRMGDAG
;
A
#
# COMPACT_ATOMS: atom_id res chain seq x y z
N MET A 1 54.51 29.48 4.07
CA MET A 1 53.08 29.16 4.31
C MET A 1 52.51 29.84 5.57
N MET A 2 53.07 29.67 6.77
CA MET A 2 52.56 30.30 8.01
C MET A 2 52.26 31.82 7.97
N PRO A 3 53.10 32.71 7.39
CA PRO A 3 52.81 34.15 7.37
C PRO A 3 51.58 34.48 6.50
N MET A 4 51.32 33.68 5.47
CA MET A 4 50.18 33.86 4.57
C MET A 4 48.86 33.43 5.23
N ILE A 5 48.88 32.35 6.02
CA ILE A 5 47.73 31.89 6.80
C ILE A 5 47.38 32.90 7.90
N ARG A 6 48.39 33.43 8.61
CA ARG A 6 48.19 34.52 9.59
C ARG A 6 47.62 35.77 8.95
N PHE A 7 48.12 36.16 7.77
CA PHE A 7 47.60 37.32 7.04
C PHE A 7 46.13 37.12 6.62
N ALA A 8 45.80 35.94 6.08
CA ALA A 8 44.42 35.61 5.69
C ALA A 8 43.46 35.65 6.88
N TYR A 9 43.85 35.06 8.01
CA TYR A 9 43.06 35.08 9.25
C TYR A 9 42.84 36.50 9.79
N VAL A 10 43.90 37.31 9.90
CA VAL A 10 43.80 38.69 10.43
C VAL A 10 42.92 39.57 9.53
N MET A 11 43.05 39.44 8.21
CA MET A 11 42.19 40.16 7.26
C MET A 11 40.75 39.69 7.32
N ALA A 12 40.50 38.37 7.41
CA ALA A 12 39.15 37.82 7.57
C ALA A 12 38.47 38.34 8.84
N VAL A 13 39.16 38.36 9.98
CA VAL A 13 38.61 38.89 11.24
C VAL A 13 38.33 40.40 11.12
N ARG A 14 39.22 41.19 10.51
CA ARG A 14 38.96 42.63 10.29
C ARG A 14 37.78 42.88 9.36
N ARG A 15 37.58 42.05 8.34
CA ARG A 15 36.41 42.09 7.44
C ARG A 15 35.13 41.72 8.17
N ALA A 16 35.16 40.64 8.96
CA ALA A 16 34.06 40.24 9.83
C ALA A 16 33.57 41.39 10.73
N VAL A 17 34.51 42.14 11.32
CA VAL A 17 34.16 43.27 12.21
C VAL A 17 33.69 44.51 11.43
N SER A 18 34.38 44.90 10.36
CA SER A 18 34.06 46.13 9.59
C SER A 18 32.83 45.98 8.69
N GLY A 19 32.54 44.76 8.23
CA GLY A 19 31.46 44.40 7.32
C GLY A 19 30.41 43.48 7.94
N TRP A 20 30.23 43.52 9.27
CA TRP A 20 29.47 42.52 10.03
C TRP A 20 28.06 42.22 9.49
N ARG A 21 27.38 43.18 8.85
CA ARG A 21 26.05 42.99 8.25
C ARG A 21 26.05 42.08 7.03
N LEU A 22 27.09 42.16 6.19
CA LEU A 22 27.23 41.29 5.01
C LEU A 22 27.68 39.90 5.44
N GLU A 23 28.58 39.86 6.43
CA GLU A 23 29.15 38.64 7.00
C GLU A 23 28.12 37.86 7.81
N SER A 24 27.18 38.53 8.49
CA SER A 24 26.06 37.87 9.17
C SER A 24 25.13 37.18 8.19
N VAL A 25 24.89 37.76 6.99
CA VAL A 25 24.06 37.11 5.96
C VAL A 25 24.76 35.87 5.39
N LEU A 26 26.07 35.96 5.14
CA LEU A 26 26.87 34.82 4.71
C LEU A 26 26.89 33.72 5.77
N PHE A 27 27.09 34.08 7.04
CA PHE A 27 27.05 33.16 8.16
C PHE A 27 25.69 32.47 8.29
N VAL A 28 24.58 33.22 8.23
CA VAL A 28 23.23 32.65 8.23
C VAL A 28 23.04 31.70 7.05
N GLY A 29 23.59 32.03 5.88
CA GLY A 29 23.53 31.16 4.72
C GLY A 29 24.30 29.86 4.87
N ILE A 30 25.51 29.90 5.42
CA ILE A 30 26.31 28.71 5.71
C ILE A 30 25.67 27.90 6.85
N LEU A 31 25.10 28.57 7.86
CA LEU A 31 24.41 27.92 8.97
C LEU A 31 23.15 27.18 8.49
N LEU A 32 22.34 27.82 7.64
CA LEU A 32 21.21 27.16 6.97
C LEU A 32 21.70 25.96 6.16
N ALA A 33 22.81 26.09 5.43
CA ALA A 33 23.37 24.98 4.66
C ALA A 33 23.70 23.76 5.51
N VAL A 34 24.41 23.96 6.62
CA VAL A 34 24.77 22.89 7.56
C VAL A 34 23.53 22.32 8.23
N ALA A 35 22.65 23.19 8.76
CA ALA A 35 21.46 22.76 9.49
C ALA A 35 20.52 21.94 8.59
N LEU A 36 20.36 22.34 7.33
CA LEU A 36 19.54 21.62 6.37
C LEU A 36 20.11 20.25 6.03
N MET A 37 21.40 20.17 5.72
CA MET A 37 22.06 18.90 5.46
C MET A 37 21.99 17.92 6.65
N ALA A 38 22.17 18.44 7.86
CA ALA A 38 21.99 17.64 9.08
C ALA A 38 20.52 17.25 9.30
N SER A 39 19.58 18.15 8.98
CA SER A 39 18.15 17.91 9.21
C SER A 39 17.60 16.76 8.37
N GLY A 40 18.04 16.59 7.12
CA GLY A 40 17.59 15.47 6.29
C GLY A 40 17.87 14.11 6.92
N VAL A 41 19.05 13.95 7.55
CA VAL A 41 19.42 12.70 8.24
C VAL A 41 18.67 12.53 9.55
N ILE A 42 18.64 13.56 10.40
CA ILE A 42 17.94 13.49 11.69
C ILE A 42 16.46 13.19 11.48
N PHE A 43 15.86 13.76 10.42
CA PHE A 43 14.48 13.50 10.05
C PHE A 43 14.30 12.07 9.55
N SER A 44 15.19 11.58 8.70
CA SER A 44 15.19 10.18 8.25
C SER A 44 15.30 9.19 9.42
N ASP A 45 16.18 9.47 10.38
CA ASP A 45 16.37 8.63 11.56
C ASP A 45 15.12 8.65 12.46
N LEU A 46 14.50 9.82 12.66
CA LEU A 46 13.25 9.94 13.38
C LEU A 46 12.13 9.15 12.69
N LEU A 47 11.97 9.34 11.38
CA LEU A 47 10.94 8.66 10.60
C LEU A 47 11.13 7.15 10.64
N SER A 48 12.35 6.66 10.43
CA SER A 48 12.66 5.21 10.42
C SER A 48 12.37 4.56 11.77
N ASN A 49 12.70 5.22 12.89
CA ASN A 49 12.45 4.68 14.22
C ASN A 49 10.96 4.72 14.57
N ALA A 50 10.27 5.81 14.22
CA ALA A 50 8.85 5.92 14.45
C ALA A 50 8.06 4.92 13.58
N SER A 51 8.46 4.66 12.31
CA SER A 51 7.83 3.64 11.46
C SER A 51 7.98 2.25 12.06
N LEU A 52 9.19 1.91 12.51
CA LEU A 52 9.43 0.60 13.08
C LEU A 52 8.57 0.38 14.33
N ARG A 53 8.52 1.39 15.20
CA ARG A 53 7.71 1.32 16.42
C ARG A 53 6.22 1.19 16.09
N HIS A 54 5.73 1.92 15.09
CA HIS A 54 4.35 1.84 14.61
C HIS A 54 3.99 0.42 14.17
N GLU A 55 4.79 -0.15 13.28
CA GLU A 55 4.60 -1.52 12.77
C GLU A 55 4.66 -2.55 13.91
N LEU A 56 5.63 -2.43 14.82
CA LEU A 56 5.76 -3.37 15.95
C LEU A 56 4.63 -3.26 16.96
N LEU A 57 4.07 -2.07 17.21
CA LEU A 57 2.97 -1.88 18.16
C LEU A 57 1.63 -2.36 17.59
N ARG A 58 1.38 -2.21 16.28
CA ARG A 58 0.16 -2.71 15.63
C ARG A 58 0.21 -4.20 15.32
N ALA A 59 1.39 -4.76 15.11
CA ALA A 59 1.52 -6.16 14.74
C ALA A 59 1.01 -7.10 15.86
N PRO A 60 0.26 -8.16 15.50
CA PRO A 60 -0.22 -9.12 16.47
C PRO A 60 0.95 -9.84 17.12
N ALA A 61 0.76 -10.30 18.36
CA ALA A 61 1.79 -11.02 19.10
C ALA A 61 2.36 -12.24 18.35
N GLU A 62 1.55 -12.89 17.49
CA GLU A 62 1.95 -13.97 16.57
C GLU A 62 3.09 -13.62 15.63
N GLU A 63 3.12 -12.36 15.17
CA GLU A 63 4.04 -11.89 14.16
C GLU A 63 5.31 -11.32 14.77
N VAL A 64 5.22 -10.83 15.99
CA VAL A 64 6.31 -10.14 16.69
C VAL A 64 7.09 -11.08 17.59
N ASN A 65 6.40 -11.94 18.34
CA ASN A 65 7.02 -12.79 19.36
C ASN A 65 7.58 -14.08 18.77
N ILE A 66 8.57 -14.62 19.48
CA ILE A 66 9.29 -15.82 19.05
C ILE A 66 8.83 -16.98 19.92
N THR A 67 8.38 -18.06 19.27
CA THR A 67 8.02 -19.30 19.97
C THR A 67 8.88 -20.46 19.52
N VAL A 68 9.38 -21.21 20.49
CA VAL A 68 10.18 -22.40 20.26
C VAL A 68 9.61 -23.53 21.09
N ARG A 69 9.16 -24.58 20.43
CA ARG A 69 8.59 -25.77 21.07
C ARG A 69 9.54 -26.94 20.86
N SER A 70 9.80 -27.68 21.93
CA SER A 70 10.48 -28.96 21.89
C SER A 70 9.62 -30.01 22.55
N PHE A 71 9.41 -31.11 21.82
CA PHE A 71 8.57 -32.20 22.26
C PHE A 71 9.37 -33.47 22.45
N SER A 72 8.86 -34.34 23.32
CA SER A 72 9.50 -35.63 23.54
C SER A 72 9.25 -36.64 22.42
N SER A 73 10.28 -37.40 22.03
CA SER A 73 10.16 -38.57 21.12
C SER A 73 10.34 -39.90 21.85
N GLN A 74 9.97 -40.99 21.18
CA GLN A 74 10.22 -42.38 21.58
C GLN A 74 11.72 -42.74 21.58
N ASP A 75 12.56 -41.97 20.88
CA ASP A 75 14.01 -42.19 20.81
C ASP A 75 14.76 -41.73 22.08
N GLU A 76 14.07 -41.08 23.01
CA GLU A 76 14.64 -40.58 24.24
C GLU A 76 14.73 -41.66 25.34
N PRO A 77 15.68 -41.54 26.28
CA PRO A 77 15.81 -42.52 27.35
C PRO A 77 14.51 -42.65 28.17
N SER A 78 13.97 -43.86 28.25
CA SER A 78 12.74 -44.17 29.01
C SER A 78 12.91 -44.17 30.54
N THR A 79 14.01 -43.63 31.05
CA THR A 79 14.32 -43.55 32.48
C THR A 79 14.13 -42.13 32.98
N THR A 80 13.60 -41.95 34.19
CA THR A 80 13.39 -40.62 34.80
C THR A 80 14.66 -39.77 34.80
N ALA A 81 15.81 -40.35 35.16
CA ALA A 81 17.09 -39.64 35.14
C ALA A 81 17.52 -39.20 33.73
N GLY A 82 17.27 -40.03 32.72
CA GLY A 82 17.54 -39.69 31.33
C GLY A 82 16.61 -38.58 30.79
N ARG A 83 15.32 -38.64 31.12
CA ARG A 83 14.34 -37.59 30.77
C ARG A 83 14.69 -36.23 31.39
N ARG A 84 15.06 -36.21 32.67
CA ARG A 84 15.52 -35.00 33.36
C ARG A 84 16.79 -34.42 32.72
N ARG A 85 17.73 -35.27 32.31
CA ARG A 85 18.94 -34.84 31.60
C ARG A 85 18.59 -34.21 30.25
N VAL A 86 17.75 -34.85 29.44
CA VAL A 86 17.32 -34.30 28.14
C VAL A 86 16.60 -32.96 28.33
N TYR A 87 15.75 -32.86 29.36
CA TYR A 87 15.10 -31.61 29.73
C TYR A 87 16.13 -30.51 30.07
N GLN A 88 17.15 -30.82 30.88
CA GLN A 88 18.24 -29.89 31.19
C GLN A 88 19.04 -29.48 29.94
N GLU A 89 19.37 -30.41 29.04
CA GLU A 89 20.07 -30.11 27.79
C GLU A 89 19.25 -29.15 26.90
N ARG A 90 17.92 -29.31 26.86
CA ARG A 90 17.02 -28.38 26.15
C ARG A 90 16.97 -27.00 26.80
N LEU A 91 16.93 -26.94 28.13
CA LEU A 91 16.96 -25.68 28.87
C LEU A 91 18.27 -24.91 28.64
N ASP A 92 19.40 -25.62 28.67
CA ASP A 92 20.71 -25.03 28.41
C ASP A 92 20.80 -24.53 26.96
N PHE A 93 20.25 -25.27 26.00
CA PHE A 93 20.16 -24.83 24.61
C PHE A 93 19.31 -23.55 24.48
N ALA A 94 18.09 -23.55 25.00
CA ALA A 94 17.18 -22.40 24.94
C ALA A 94 17.78 -21.16 25.62
N ARG A 95 18.54 -21.33 26.71
CA ARG A 95 19.23 -20.23 27.39
C ARG A 95 20.43 -19.70 26.62
N ASN A 96 21.32 -20.59 26.17
CA ASN A 96 22.61 -20.19 25.62
C ASN A 96 22.54 -19.81 24.13
N GLU A 97 21.75 -20.53 23.34
CA GLU A 97 21.68 -20.38 21.89
C GLU A 97 20.54 -19.46 21.42
N ILE A 98 19.53 -19.22 22.27
CA ILE A 98 18.37 -18.39 21.93
C ILE A 98 18.31 -17.17 22.85
N ALA A 99 18.02 -17.36 24.15
CA ALA A 99 17.79 -16.24 25.09
C ALA A 99 18.98 -15.27 25.16
N THR A 100 20.22 -15.79 25.21
CA THR A 100 21.43 -14.94 25.28
C THR A 100 21.64 -14.13 24.00
N VAL A 101 21.28 -14.67 22.85
CA VAL A 101 21.46 -14.00 21.55
C VAL A 101 20.38 -12.92 21.35
N PHE A 102 19.16 -13.19 21.83
CA PHE A 102 18.04 -12.25 21.78
C PHE A 102 17.98 -11.26 22.96
N ALA A 103 18.81 -11.44 24.00
CA ALA A 103 18.82 -10.60 25.20
C ALA A 103 18.81 -9.07 24.97
N PRO A 104 19.44 -8.50 23.93
CA PRO A 104 19.36 -7.06 23.66
C PRO A 104 18.01 -6.58 23.11
N TYR A 105 17.12 -7.50 22.69
CA TYR A 105 15.90 -7.22 21.95
C TYR A 105 14.62 -7.69 22.65
N ILE A 106 14.73 -8.44 23.75
CA ILE A 106 13.60 -9.02 24.48
C ILE A 106 13.50 -8.39 25.87
N ASN A 107 12.28 -8.14 26.33
CA ASN A 107 12.02 -7.61 27.68
C ASN A 107 11.67 -8.74 28.69
N GLU A 108 10.97 -9.76 28.23
CA GLU A 108 10.45 -10.87 29.03
C GLU A 108 10.61 -12.20 28.28
N GLN A 109 10.64 -13.31 29.04
CA GLN A 109 10.56 -14.65 28.49
C GLN A 109 9.66 -15.51 29.40
N ALA A 110 8.86 -16.36 28.78
CA ALA A 110 8.05 -17.35 29.47
C ALA A 110 8.32 -18.75 28.94
N ARG A 111 7.89 -19.75 29.70
CA ARG A 111 8.06 -21.15 29.37
C ARG A 111 6.86 -21.93 29.88
N VAL A 112 6.26 -22.70 28.99
CA VAL A 112 5.17 -23.63 29.28
C VAL A 112 5.71 -25.05 29.17
N ILE A 113 5.34 -25.90 30.12
CA ILE A 113 5.56 -27.33 30.09
C ILE A 113 4.18 -27.96 30.08
N ASP A 114 3.84 -28.62 28.98
CA ASP A 114 2.57 -29.29 28.76
C ASP A 114 2.78 -30.80 28.71
N THR A 115 1.88 -31.56 29.31
CA THR A 115 1.95 -33.03 29.38
C THR A 115 0.80 -33.62 28.57
N ALA A 116 0.88 -34.91 28.22
CA ALA A 116 -0.28 -35.57 27.63
C ALA A 116 -1.51 -35.49 28.57
N THR A 117 -2.71 -35.40 28.00
CA THR A 117 -3.95 -35.28 28.78
C THR A 117 -4.19 -36.48 29.70
N PHE A 118 -4.75 -36.22 30.88
CA PHE A 118 -5.17 -37.21 31.87
C PHE A 118 -6.70 -37.25 31.95
N TYR A 119 -7.27 -38.43 32.15
CA TYR A 119 -8.65 -38.60 32.54
C TYR A 119 -8.80 -38.49 34.06
N PHE A 120 -9.97 -38.03 34.50
CA PHE A 120 -10.27 -37.85 35.93
C PHE A 120 -11.18 -38.96 36.47
N LYS A 121 -11.01 -39.32 37.75
CA LYS A 121 -11.75 -40.37 38.45
C LYS A 121 -11.84 -40.07 39.96
N GLY A 122 -12.68 -40.80 40.70
CA GLY A 122 -12.77 -40.74 42.15
C GLY A 122 -14.06 -40.10 42.67
N HIS A 123 -14.90 -39.58 41.77
CA HIS A 123 -16.21 -39.00 42.08
C HIS A 123 -17.27 -39.50 41.09
N PRO A 124 -18.54 -39.69 41.50
CA PRO A 124 -19.60 -40.23 40.64
C PRO A 124 -19.79 -39.49 39.31
N GLN A 125 -19.56 -38.16 39.30
CA GLN A 125 -19.67 -37.32 38.11
C GLN A 125 -18.51 -37.47 37.10
N LEU A 126 -17.39 -38.09 37.51
CA LEU A 126 -16.18 -38.28 36.67
C LEU A 126 -16.05 -39.72 36.14
N GLU A 127 -16.91 -40.65 36.60
CA GLU A 127 -16.96 -42.06 36.17
C GLU A 127 -17.75 -42.24 34.85
N LEU A 128 -17.37 -41.49 33.82
CA LEU A 128 -18.03 -41.48 32.49
C LEU A 128 -17.28 -42.34 31.47
N ASP A 129 -17.90 -42.70 30.34
CA ASP A 129 -17.21 -43.37 29.23
C ASP A 129 -16.09 -42.49 28.65
N ASN A 130 -14.97 -43.08 28.22
CA ASN A 130 -13.79 -42.35 27.75
C ASN A 130 -14.07 -41.42 26.54
N GLU A 131 -15.14 -41.66 25.78
CA GLU A 131 -15.55 -40.80 24.66
C GLU A 131 -16.11 -39.44 25.12
N VAL A 132 -16.65 -39.37 26.33
CA VAL A 132 -17.31 -38.18 26.90
C VAL A 132 -16.70 -37.73 28.24
N ARG A 133 -15.73 -38.48 28.77
CA ARG A 133 -15.07 -38.20 30.05
C ARG A 133 -14.21 -36.93 29.94
N PRO A 134 -14.32 -35.98 30.89
CA PRO A 134 -13.43 -34.84 30.96
C PRO A 134 -11.96 -35.27 31.05
N ARG A 135 -11.10 -34.52 30.37
CA ARG A 135 -9.66 -34.76 30.38
C ARG A 135 -8.87 -33.47 30.42
N GLY A 136 -7.62 -33.48 30.85
CA GLY A 136 -6.79 -32.29 30.77
C GLY A 136 -5.34 -32.60 31.07
N SER A 137 -4.44 -31.78 30.55
CA SER A 137 -3.01 -31.93 30.81
C SER A 137 -2.63 -31.34 32.16
N ILE A 138 -1.50 -31.79 32.70
CA ILE A 138 -0.86 -31.15 33.85
C ILE A 138 0.18 -30.18 33.30
N ILE A 139 -0.02 -28.88 33.56
CA ILE A 139 0.73 -27.79 32.93
C ILE A 139 1.55 -27.05 33.98
N TYR A 140 2.77 -26.65 33.63
CA TYR A 140 3.52 -25.62 34.35
C TYR A 140 3.78 -24.43 33.42
N MET A 141 3.64 -23.22 33.94
CA MET A 141 3.96 -22.01 33.20
C MET A 141 4.77 -21.05 34.08
N SER A 142 5.86 -20.51 33.53
CA SER A 142 6.68 -19.49 34.19
C SER A 142 6.11 -18.09 33.92
N GLY A 143 6.26 -17.14 34.86
CA GLY A 143 5.65 -15.80 34.75
C GLY A 143 4.20 -15.74 35.25
N PHE A 144 3.65 -16.87 35.73
CA PHE A 144 2.37 -17.00 36.44
C PHE A 144 2.37 -16.38 37.86
N GLU A 145 3.26 -15.41 38.10
CA GLU A 145 3.44 -14.74 39.40
C GLU A 145 2.21 -13.86 39.73
N PRO A 146 2.02 -13.41 41.00
CA PRO A 146 0.75 -12.84 41.49
C PRO A 146 0.23 -11.59 40.74
N ASP A 147 1.04 -11.01 39.85
CA ASP A 147 0.72 -9.79 39.13
C ASP A 147 -0.19 -10.05 37.91
N ARG A 148 -0.24 -11.28 37.37
CA ARG A 148 -1.04 -11.64 36.17
C ARG A 148 -2.26 -12.53 36.48
N ILE A 149 -2.28 -13.18 37.64
CA ILE A 149 -3.38 -14.04 38.08
C ILE A 149 -3.84 -13.66 39.49
N THR A 150 -5.15 -13.69 39.72
CA THR A 150 -5.72 -13.54 41.06
C THR A 150 -6.18 -14.90 41.57
N VAL A 151 -5.61 -15.36 42.68
CA VAL A 151 -6.10 -16.56 43.37
C VAL A 151 -7.36 -16.17 44.15
N LEU A 152 -8.51 -16.67 43.72
CA LEU A 152 -9.81 -16.37 44.33
C LEU A 152 -9.97 -17.11 45.65
N GLN A 153 -9.56 -18.38 45.68
CA GLN A 153 -9.71 -19.26 46.83
C GLN A 153 -8.55 -20.26 46.90
N GLY A 154 -8.17 -20.66 48.12
CA GLY A 154 -7.09 -21.63 48.36
C GLY A 154 -5.68 -21.02 48.37
N SER A 155 -4.66 -21.85 48.11
CA SER A 155 -3.26 -21.42 48.06
C SER A 155 -2.55 -22.07 46.88
N TRP A 156 -1.79 -21.29 46.11
CA TRP A 156 -1.06 -21.77 44.94
C TRP A 156 -0.15 -22.97 45.29
N PRO A 157 -0.05 -23.99 44.42
CA PRO A 157 0.79 -25.17 44.66
C PRO A 157 2.24 -24.79 45.03
N GLY A 158 2.73 -25.32 46.15
CA GLY A 158 4.04 -24.99 46.71
C GLY A 158 5.13 -26.04 46.46
N ALA A 159 6.39 -25.60 46.51
CA ALA A 159 7.56 -26.48 46.31
C ALA A 159 7.67 -27.62 47.34
N ALA A 160 7.12 -27.45 48.54
CA ALA A 160 7.09 -28.49 49.57
C ALA A 160 6.18 -29.68 49.22
N ASN A 161 5.06 -29.43 48.52
CA ASN A 161 4.18 -30.49 48.02
C ASN A 161 4.84 -31.22 46.83
N ALA A 162 5.46 -30.46 45.93
CA ALA A 162 6.17 -31.01 44.77
C ALA A 162 7.26 -32.03 45.14
N ALA A 163 7.98 -31.78 46.24
CA ALA A 163 9.05 -32.65 46.75
C ALA A 163 8.57 -33.80 47.65
N ALA A 164 7.27 -33.89 47.95
CA ALA A 164 6.72 -34.93 48.81
C ALA A 164 6.65 -36.30 48.09
N GLY A 165 6.65 -37.41 48.86
CA GLY A 165 6.61 -38.78 48.31
C GLY A 165 5.24 -39.17 47.74
N SER A 166 5.19 -40.22 46.89
CA SER A 166 4.00 -40.65 46.11
C SER A 166 2.72 -40.83 46.93
N ASP A 167 2.83 -41.09 48.24
CA ASP A 167 1.70 -41.28 49.16
C ASP A 167 0.95 -39.98 49.53
N THR A 168 1.47 -38.82 49.12
CA THR A 168 0.82 -37.51 49.32
C THR A 168 0.15 -37.03 48.04
N PRO A 169 -1.09 -36.50 48.09
CA PRO A 169 -1.74 -35.93 46.91
C PRO A 169 -0.96 -34.75 46.34
N MET A 170 -0.81 -34.71 45.01
CA MET A 170 -0.15 -33.60 44.31
C MET A 170 -1.10 -32.39 44.23
N ASP A 171 -0.64 -31.22 44.68
CA ASP A 171 -1.43 -29.99 44.64
C ASP A 171 -1.49 -29.43 43.22
N VAL A 172 -2.70 -29.16 42.73
CA VAL A 172 -2.97 -28.55 41.43
C VAL A 172 -3.91 -27.36 41.59
N ALA A 173 -3.72 -26.34 40.76
CA ALA A 173 -4.63 -25.21 40.61
C ALA A 173 -5.47 -25.38 39.34
N VAL A 174 -6.70 -24.88 39.36
CA VAL A 174 -7.64 -24.93 38.22
C VAL A 174 -8.24 -23.54 38.03
N ASP A 175 -8.54 -23.17 36.79
CA ASP A 175 -9.27 -21.95 36.49
C ASP A 175 -10.75 -22.06 36.91
N THR A 176 -11.44 -20.93 37.04
CA THR A 176 -12.84 -20.88 37.49
C THR A 176 -13.79 -21.75 36.65
N LEU A 177 -13.67 -21.74 35.31
CA LEU A 177 -14.50 -22.58 34.44
C LEU A 177 -14.18 -24.06 34.65
N GLY A 178 -12.90 -24.41 34.78
CA GLY A 178 -12.47 -25.78 35.08
C GLY A 178 -13.02 -26.30 36.41
N LEU A 179 -13.05 -25.48 37.47
CA LEU A 179 -13.61 -25.87 38.76
C LEU A 179 -15.12 -26.11 38.69
N GLU A 180 -15.85 -25.25 37.97
CA GLU A 180 -17.28 -25.40 37.71
C GLU A 180 -17.59 -26.71 36.95
N LEU A 181 -16.82 -27.00 35.90
CA LEU A 181 -16.96 -28.21 35.08
C LEU A 181 -16.61 -29.50 35.85
N LEU A 182 -15.68 -29.45 36.81
CA LEU A 182 -15.35 -30.59 37.67
C LEU A 182 -16.43 -30.85 38.73
N GLY A 183 -17.15 -29.82 39.17
CA GLY A 183 -18.13 -29.88 40.25
C GLY A 183 -17.51 -30.27 41.60
N LEU A 184 -16.25 -29.88 41.84
CA LEU A 184 -15.48 -30.16 43.06
C LEU A 184 -15.19 -28.88 43.84
N GLU A 185 -14.87 -29.02 45.13
CA GLU A 185 -14.46 -27.91 46.00
C GLU A 185 -12.95 -27.94 46.28
N ILE A 186 -12.38 -26.79 46.62
CA ILE A 186 -10.98 -26.68 47.01
C ILE A 186 -10.70 -27.54 48.25
N GLY A 187 -9.59 -28.26 48.21
CA GLY A 187 -9.15 -29.22 49.22
C GLY A 187 -9.61 -30.66 48.94
N GLN A 188 -10.54 -30.88 48.00
CA GLN A 188 -10.94 -32.22 47.59
C GLN A 188 -9.89 -32.88 46.71
N THR A 189 -9.81 -34.22 46.78
CA THR A 189 -8.89 -35.04 46.00
C THR A 189 -9.60 -35.79 44.88
N MET A 190 -8.90 -36.00 43.76
CA MET A 190 -9.33 -36.86 42.66
C MET A 190 -8.15 -37.71 42.15
N GLU A 191 -8.46 -38.76 41.41
CA GLU A 191 -7.46 -39.60 40.75
C GLU A 191 -7.32 -39.20 39.28
N VAL A 192 -6.09 -39.09 38.79
CA VAL A 192 -5.75 -38.80 37.40
C VAL A 192 -4.98 -39.97 36.80
N PHE A 193 -5.27 -40.33 35.56
CA PHE A 193 -4.48 -41.32 34.81
C PHE A 193 -4.35 -40.92 33.33
N PRO A 194 -3.19 -41.19 32.68
CA PRO A 194 -2.96 -40.77 31.29
C PRO A 194 -4.03 -41.29 30.32
N ALA A 195 -4.50 -40.41 29.42
CA ALA A 195 -5.46 -40.73 28.37
C ALA A 195 -4.82 -41.43 27.15
N ALA A 196 -3.48 -41.47 27.08
CA ALA A 196 -2.73 -42.18 26.05
C ALA A 196 -2.81 -43.71 26.24
N SER A 197 -2.53 -44.47 25.17
CA SER A 197 -2.68 -45.94 25.06
C SER A 197 -1.76 -46.77 26.00
N PHE A 198 -1.85 -46.56 27.31
CA PHE A 198 -1.30 -47.46 28.31
C PHE A 198 -2.29 -48.60 28.53
N THR A 199 -1.81 -49.84 28.54
CA THR A 199 -2.58 -50.98 29.07
C THR A 199 -2.55 -50.90 30.59
N ASP A 200 -3.63 -50.40 31.20
CA ASP A 200 -3.82 -50.24 32.65
C ASP A 200 -2.81 -49.30 33.33
N PRO A 201 -2.84 -47.98 33.05
CA PRO A 201 -1.92 -47.02 33.65
C PRO A 201 -2.14 -46.87 35.17
N PRO A 202 -1.08 -46.71 35.98
CA PRO A 202 -1.23 -46.37 37.40
C PRO A 202 -1.93 -45.02 37.53
N SER A 203 -2.79 -44.86 38.54
CA SER A 203 -3.50 -43.62 38.85
C SER A 203 -2.75 -42.81 39.91
N MET A 204 -2.61 -41.50 39.70
CA MET A 204 -2.03 -40.56 40.63
C MET A 204 -3.11 -39.77 41.37
N THR A 205 -2.98 -39.58 42.69
CA THR A 205 -3.91 -38.73 43.45
C THR A 205 -3.47 -37.26 43.38
N VAL A 206 -4.39 -36.38 42.96
CA VAL A 206 -4.22 -34.92 42.94
C VAL A 206 -5.25 -34.25 43.86
N ARG A 207 -4.90 -33.08 44.40
CA ARG A 207 -5.74 -32.25 45.26
C ARG A 207 -5.91 -30.87 44.63
N ILE A 208 -7.15 -30.39 44.54
CA ILE A 208 -7.43 -29.02 44.08
C ILE A 208 -7.02 -28.06 45.20
N ALA A 209 -5.93 -27.33 45.00
CA ALA A 209 -5.31 -26.47 46.01
C ALA A 209 -5.71 -25.00 45.88
N ALA A 210 -6.01 -24.55 44.66
CA ALA A 210 -6.38 -23.16 44.37
C ALA A 210 -7.32 -23.05 43.17
N GLU A 211 -8.19 -22.04 43.23
CA GLU A 211 -8.94 -21.49 42.10
C GLU A 211 -8.32 -20.16 41.71
N PHE A 212 -8.09 -19.93 40.42
CA PHE A 212 -7.54 -18.67 39.93
C PHE A 212 -8.28 -18.13 38.71
N GLU A 213 -8.19 -16.81 38.54
CA GLU A 213 -8.69 -16.08 37.39
C GLU A 213 -7.57 -15.21 36.79
N ARG A 214 -7.59 -15.03 35.47
CA ARG A 214 -6.67 -14.13 34.76
C ARG A 214 -7.07 -12.68 35.05
N VAL A 215 -6.11 -11.84 35.45
CA VAL A 215 -6.38 -10.41 35.75
C VAL A 215 -6.78 -9.66 34.49
N ASP A 216 -6.01 -9.87 33.42
CA ASP A 216 -6.28 -9.35 32.08
C ASP A 216 -6.07 -10.49 31.07
N PRO A 217 -7.16 -11.09 30.54
CA PRO A 217 -7.06 -12.15 29.53
C PRO A 217 -6.44 -11.71 28.20
N GLU A 218 -6.44 -10.41 27.89
CA GLU A 218 -5.96 -9.86 26.62
C GLU A 218 -4.49 -9.43 26.66
N ASP A 219 -3.82 -9.64 27.79
CA ASP A 219 -2.39 -9.36 27.93
C ASP A 219 -1.56 -10.20 26.92
N GLU A 220 -0.56 -9.57 26.30
CA GLU A 220 0.34 -10.20 25.33
C GLU A 220 1.00 -11.49 25.86
N PHE A 221 1.14 -11.61 27.18
CA PHE A 221 1.65 -12.82 27.83
C PHE A 221 0.78 -14.08 27.61
N TRP A 222 -0.54 -13.92 27.39
CA TRP A 222 -1.45 -15.05 27.14
C TRP A 222 -1.49 -15.50 25.69
N PHE A 223 -0.76 -14.82 24.82
CA PHE A 223 -0.69 -15.17 23.41
C PHE A 223 -0.15 -16.60 23.20
N GLY A 224 -0.89 -17.40 22.44
CA GLY A 224 -0.51 -18.77 22.07
C GLY A 224 -0.72 -19.81 23.17
N VAL A 225 -1.24 -19.41 24.33
CA VAL A 225 -1.56 -20.30 25.47
C VAL A 225 -3.06 -20.34 25.82
N ASP A 226 -3.93 -19.67 25.07
CA ASP A 226 -5.38 -19.71 25.32
C ASP A 226 -5.97 -21.12 25.26
N SER A 227 -5.41 -21.99 24.40
CA SER A 227 -5.81 -23.40 24.32
C SER A 227 -5.41 -24.23 25.54
N ASP A 228 -4.55 -23.68 26.42
CA ASP A 228 -4.03 -24.34 27.61
C ASP A 228 -4.92 -24.09 28.86
N PHE A 229 -6.09 -23.46 28.68
CA PHE A 229 -7.11 -23.24 29.71
C PHE A 229 -8.36 -24.11 29.50
N SER A 230 -9.27 -24.12 30.47
CA SER A 230 -10.48 -24.96 30.39
C SER A 230 -11.40 -24.56 29.24
N LEU A 231 -11.92 -25.56 28.52
CA LEU A 231 -12.80 -25.39 27.37
C LEU A 231 -13.86 -26.49 27.33
N HIS A 232 -15.10 -26.11 27.02
CA HIS A 232 -16.22 -27.02 26.82
C HIS A 232 -16.92 -26.75 25.47
N ASN A 233 -17.10 -27.78 24.65
CA ASN A 233 -17.89 -27.74 23.42
C ASN A 233 -18.67 -29.05 23.22
N ASP A 234 -19.50 -29.13 22.16
CA ASP A 234 -20.36 -30.28 21.85
C ASP A 234 -19.63 -31.64 21.74
N ARG A 235 -18.30 -31.65 21.64
CA ARG A 235 -17.49 -32.86 21.44
C ARG A 235 -16.47 -33.13 22.55
N TRP A 236 -15.94 -32.12 23.25
CA TRP A 236 -14.78 -32.23 24.14
C TRP A 236 -14.96 -31.35 25.40
N THR A 237 -14.60 -31.90 26.56
CA THR A 237 -14.43 -31.15 27.82
C THR A 237 -12.97 -31.26 28.25
N ILE A 238 -12.24 -30.15 28.16
CA ILE A 238 -10.82 -30.07 28.51
C ILE A 238 -10.66 -29.23 29.77
N ILE A 239 -9.99 -29.76 30.80
CA ILE A 239 -9.76 -29.08 32.09
C ILE A 239 -8.30 -29.23 32.52
N PRO A 240 -7.42 -28.31 32.12
CA PRO A 240 -6.00 -28.34 32.47
C PRO A 240 -5.76 -28.16 33.97
N LEU A 241 -4.71 -28.80 34.49
CA LEU A 241 -4.32 -28.78 35.90
C LEU A 241 -2.97 -28.08 36.05
N PHE A 242 -2.95 -26.90 36.64
CA PHE A 242 -1.74 -26.09 36.80
C PHE A 242 -0.93 -26.52 38.03
N ALA A 243 0.34 -26.83 37.83
CA ALA A 243 1.25 -27.31 38.87
C ALA A 243 2.61 -26.59 38.81
N THR A 244 3.47 -26.82 39.81
CA THR A 244 4.85 -26.30 39.79
C THR A 244 5.75 -27.12 38.87
N GLU A 245 6.81 -26.51 38.33
CA GLU A 245 7.81 -27.21 37.50
C GLU A 245 8.36 -28.44 38.23
N ALA A 246 8.67 -28.29 39.52
CA ALA A 246 9.14 -29.38 40.36
C ALA A 246 8.11 -30.52 40.43
N ALA A 247 6.81 -30.23 40.53
CA ALA A 247 5.78 -31.26 40.56
C ALA A 247 5.70 -32.02 39.23
N VAL A 248 5.78 -31.34 38.09
CA VAL A 248 5.80 -31.99 36.77
C VAL A 248 7.06 -32.87 36.61
N MET A 249 8.23 -32.37 37.03
CA MET A 249 9.52 -33.07 36.86
C MET A 249 9.75 -34.22 37.87
N ASP A 250 9.26 -34.07 39.09
CA ASP A 250 9.50 -35.03 40.17
C ASP A 250 8.37 -36.03 40.35
N ARG A 251 7.11 -35.61 40.15
CA ARG A 251 5.92 -36.47 40.30
C ARG A 251 5.50 -37.08 38.97
N VAL A 252 5.13 -36.24 38.00
CA VAL A 252 4.54 -36.71 36.72
C VAL A 252 5.55 -37.51 35.91
N LEU A 253 6.74 -36.97 35.63
CA LEU A 253 7.81 -37.69 34.93
C LEU A 253 8.46 -38.79 35.79
N GLY A 254 8.30 -38.73 37.11
CA GLY A 254 8.72 -39.78 38.03
C GLY A 254 7.90 -41.06 37.87
N GLU A 255 6.58 -40.90 37.80
CA GLU A 255 5.62 -42.00 37.69
C GLU A 255 5.38 -42.45 36.23
N TYR A 256 5.43 -41.51 35.27
CA TYR A 256 5.23 -41.76 33.84
C TYR A 256 6.42 -41.28 32.98
N PRO A 257 7.57 -41.97 32.99
CA PRO A 257 8.78 -41.51 32.30
C PRO A 257 8.66 -41.51 30.77
N THR A 258 7.73 -42.28 30.19
CA THR A 258 7.46 -42.32 28.74
C THR A 258 6.31 -41.42 28.30
N LEU A 259 5.76 -40.61 29.21
CA LEU A 259 4.69 -39.68 28.88
C LEU A 259 5.20 -38.63 27.89
N TYR A 260 4.35 -38.29 26.93
CA TYR A 260 4.64 -37.19 26.02
C TYR A 260 4.61 -35.86 26.79
N THR A 261 5.69 -35.09 26.66
CA THR A 261 5.88 -33.81 27.35
C THR A 261 6.48 -32.81 26.38
N ASP A 262 5.85 -31.65 26.32
CA ASP A 262 6.19 -30.55 25.46
C ASP A 262 6.67 -29.38 26.30
N VAL A 263 7.72 -28.72 25.83
CA VAL A 263 8.26 -27.52 26.45
C VAL A 263 8.25 -26.44 25.38
N THR A 264 7.51 -25.37 25.64
CA THR A 264 7.42 -24.22 24.74
C THR A 264 8.03 -23.01 25.44
N TRP A 265 9.01 -22.36 24.81
CA TRP A 265 9.55 -21.07 25.23
C TRP A 265 8.93 -19.96 24.39
N TYR A 266 8.51 -18.91 25.09
CA TYR A 266 7.98 -17.68 24.53
C TYR A 266 8.99 -16.56 24.84
N TYR A 267 9.41 -15.84 23.82
CA TYR A 267 10.28 -14.67 23.97
C TYR A 267 9.52 -13.43 23.48
N TYR A 268 9.32 -12.49 24.39
CA TYR A 268 8.56 -11.27 24.14
C TYR A 268 9.51 -10.16 23.69
N LEU A 269 9.23 -9.58 22.52
CA LEU A 269 10.08 -8.54 21.95
C LEU A 269 9.87 -7.22 22.69
N ASP A 270 10.95 -6.49 22.97
CA ASP A 270 10.85 -5.09 23.42
C ASP A 270 10.48 -4.19 22.23
N ARG A 271 9.16 -3.98 22.06
CA ARG A 271 8.60 -3.17 20.97
C ARG A 271 8.97 -1.69 21.05
N GLU A 272 9.36 -1.19 22.23
CA GLU A 272 9.60 0.25 22.44
C GLU A 272 11.06 0.65 22.29
N GLU A 273 12.00 -0.19 22.75
CA GLU A 273 13.43 0.11 22.69
C GLU A 273 14.08 -0.21 21.33
N LEU A 274 13.43 -1.07 20.51
CA LEU A 274 13.96 -1.48 19.21
C LEU A 274 14.07 -0.29 18.25
N ARG A 275 15.23 -0.15 17.59
CA ARG A 275 15.48 0.94 16.63
C ARG A 275 15.73 0.41 15.23
N ALA A 276 15.52 1.27 14.24
CA ALA A 276 15.71 0.92 12.82
C ALA A 276 17.14 0.43 12.49
N LYS A 277 18.15 0.92 13.22
CA LYS A 277 19.54 0.46 13.08
C LYS A 277 19.78 -0.98 13.55
N ASP A 278 18.89 -1.52 14.39
CA ASP A 278 19.02 -2.83 15.02
C ASP A 278 18.33 -3.94 14.18
N VAL A 279 17.49 -3.56 13.21
CA VAL A 279 16.79 -4.47 12.29
C VAL A 279 17.75 -5.38 11.51
N GLY A 280 18.82 -4.83 10.95
CA GLY A 280 19.81 -5.61 10.20
C GLY A 280 20.49 -6.69 11.07
N PRO A 281 21.09 -6.31 12.21
CA PRO A 281 21.60 -7.27 13.19
C PRO A 281 20.56 -8.29 13.67
N LEU A 282 19.33 -7.87 13.95
CA LEU A 282 18.26 -8.74 14.42
C LEU A 282 17.87 -9.80 13.37
N ARG A 283 17.75 -9.43 12.08
CA ARG A 283 17.52 -10.40 10.99
C ARG A 283 18.62 -11.44 10.91
N GLN A 284 19.88 -11.02 11.07
CA GLN A 284 21.00 -11.95 11.10
C GLN A 284 20.93 -12.88 12.32
N THR A 285 20.55 -12.35 13.49
CA THR A 285 20.30 -13.13 14.70
C THR A 285 19.17 -14.15 14.51
N ILE A 286 18.05 -13.75 13.90
CA ILE A 286 16.92 -14.64 13.57
C ILE A 286 17.40 -15.78 12.68
N PHE A 287 18.08 -15.46 11.57
CA PHE A 287 18.60 -16.47 10.64
C PHE A 287 19.56 -17.47 11.32
N GLN A 288 20.42 -16.98 12.23
CA GLN A 288 21.31 -17.83 13.01
C GLN A 288 20.55 -18.71 14.00
N ALA A 289 19.56 -18.16 14.70
CA ALA A 289 18.72 -18.90 15.64
C ALA A 289 17.90 -19.98 14.94
N GLU A 290 17.26 -19.68 13.82
CA GLU A 290 16.51 -20.65 13.01
C GLU A 290 17.38 -21.81 12.54
N THR A 291 18.57 -21.49 12.03
CA THR A 291 19.55 -22.49 11.60
C THR A 291 19.97 -23.37 12.78
N ASN A 292 20.28 -22.77 13.92
CA ASN A 292 20.66 -23.50 15.13
C ASN A 292 19.52 -24.38 15.66
N ILE A 293 18.28 -23.89 15.74
CA ILE A 293 17.12 -24.67 16.20
C ILE A 293 16.91 -25.87 15.26
N ARG A 294 16.90 -25.62 13.94
CA ARG A 294 16.65 -26.67 12.93
C ARG A 294 17.67 -27.80 12.94
N PHE A 295 18.95 -27.49 13.15
CA PHE A 295 20.03 -28.48 13.07
C PHE A 295 20.48 -29.04 14.43
N ASN A 296 20.34 -28.29 15.52
CA ASN A 296 20.89 -28.66 16.83
C ASN A 296 19.81 -28.99 17.89
N LEU A 297 18.55 -28.57 17.72
CA LEU A 297 17.46 -28.92 18.63
C LEU A 297 16.59 -30.04 18.05
N LYS A 298 16.77 -31.26 18.55
CA LYS A 298 15.98 -32.43 18.13
C LYS A 298 14.52 -32.31 18.56
N ASN A 299 13.61 -32.84 17.74
CA ASN A 299 12.16 -32.89 18.02
C ASN A 299 11.61 -31.51 18.39
N SER A 300 11.86 -30.53 17.52
CA SER A 300 11.46 -29.16 17.74
C SER A 300 10.63 -28.61 16.59
N SER A 301 9.78 -27.65 16.93
CA SER A 301 9.09 -26.77 16.01
C SER A 301 9.29 -25.34 16.51
N TYR A 302 9.42 -24.39 15.61
CA TYR A 302 9.53 -22.99 15.98
C TYR A 302 8.63 -22.17 15.07
N THR A 303 8.12 -21.07 15.61
CA THR A 303 7.39 -20.06 14.84
C THR A 303 8.10 -18.74 15.08
N ILE A 304 8.78 -18.26 14.03
CA ILE A 304 9.36 -16.94 13.96
C ILE A 304 8.77 -16.31 12.69
N ARG A 305 7.92 -15.30 12.86
CA ARG A 305 7.30 -14.55 11.75
C ARG A 305 7.84 -13.11 11.66
N LEU A 306 8.61 -12.70 12.67
CA LEU A 306 9.24 -11.38 12.77
C LEU A 306 10.16 -11.10 11.59
N ASP A 307 10.74 -12.13 10.97
CA ASP A 307 11.54 -11.98 9.75
C ASP A 307 10.72 -11.38 8.59
N ASN A 308 9.49 -11.84 8.38
CA ASN A 308 8.60 -11.32 7.33
C ASN A 308 8.23 -9.87 7.61
N LEU A 309 7.89 -9.54 8.86
CA LEU A 309 7.60 -8.18 9.29
C LEU A 309 8.82 -7.27 9.05
N LEU A 310 10.01 -7.68 9.51
CA LEU A 310 11.24 -6.90 9.34
C LEU A 310 11.69 -6.79 7.87
N ASN A 311 11.43 -7.81 7.04
CA ASN A 311 11.69 -7.77 5.60
C ASN A 311 10.76 -6.77 4.92
N SER A 312 9.46 -6.84 5.20
CA SER A 312 8.46 -5.91 4.66
C SER A 312 8.76 -4.47 5.08
N PHE A 313 9.19 -4.26 6.33
CA PHE A 313 9.65 -2.97 6.83
C PHE A 313 10.86 -2.42 6.05
N ASP A 314 11.89 -3.24 5.78
CA ASP A 314 13.08 -2.79 5.05
C ASP A 314 12.74 -2.44 3.59
N GLU A 315 11.87 -3.23 2.95
CA GLU A 315 11.34 -2.95 1.62
C GLU A 315 10.55 -1.63 1.59
N GLN A 316 9.59 -1.45 2.50
CA GLN A 316 8.82 -0.21 2.66
C GLN A 316 9.73 0.99 2.98
N LEU A 317 10.76 0.80 3.80
CA LEU A 317 11.70 1.86 4.15
C LEU A 317 12.60 2.26 2.97
N LEU A 318 13.00 1.32 2.10
CA LEU A 318 13.70 1.64 0.86
C LEU A 318 12.83 2.47 -0.08
N LEU A 319 11.54 2.14 -0.20
CA LEU A 319 10.57 2.90 -0.97
C LEU A 319 10.35 4.31 -0.39
N ALA A 320 10.20 4.42 0.94
CA ALA A 320 10.06 5.69 1.64
C ALA A 320 11.35 6.56 1.59
N ARG A 321 12.52 5.99 1.31
CA ARG A 321 13.77 6.75 1.14
C ARG A 321 13.87 7.43 -0.22
N VAL A 322 13.23 6.92 -1.28
CA VAL A 322 13.32 7.51 -2.63
C VAL A 322 12.93 8.99 -2.60
N PRO A 323 11.76 9.39 -2.07
CA PRO A 323 11.37 10.79 -2.10
C PRO A 323 12.11 11.63 -1.04
N LEU A 324 12.66 11.01 0.02
CA LEU A 324 13.51 11.68 1.01
C LEU A 324 14.83 12.10 0.34
N PHE A 325 15.48 11.18 -0.37
CA PHE A 325 16.67 11.51 -1.15
C PHE A 325 16.36 12.56 -2.21
N LEU A 326 15.25 12.43 -2.94
CA LEU A 326 14.82 13.43 -3.91
C LEU A 326 14.72 14.83 -3.27
N VAL A 327 14.08 14.95 -2.12
CA VAL A 327 13.96 16.22 -1.39
C VAL A 327 15.32 16.72 -0.90
N VAL A 328 16.20 15.85 -0.40
CA VAL A 328 17.56 16.22 -0.01
C VAL A 328 18.38 16.72 -1.20
N PHE A 329 18.26 16.08 -2.37
CA PHE A 329 18.90 16.51 -3.62
C PHE A 329 18.37 17.87 -4.08
N LEU A 330 17.04 18.06 -4.08
CA LEU A 330 16.38 19.33 -4.39
C LEU A 330 16.85 20.44 -3.46
N MET A 331 16.84 20.19 -2.15
CA MET A 331 17.30 21.12 -1.12
C MET A 331 18.75 21.50 -1.32
N THR A 332 19.61 20.51 -1.59
CA THR A 332 21.04 20.74 -1.87
C THR A 332 21.23 21.64 -3.08
N GLY A 333 20.46 21.43 -4.16
CA GLY A 333 20.51 22.26 -5.35
C GLY A 333 20.07 23.70 -5.10
N ILE A 334 18.95 23.91 -4.41
CA ILE A 334 18.45 25.26 -4.09
C ILE A 334 19.42 25.98 -3.16
N LEU A 335 19.97 25.27 -2.19
CA LEU A 335 20.95 25.81 -1.25
C LEU A 335 22.26 26.19 -1.94
N LEU A 336 22.76 25.34 -2.84
CA LEU A 336 23.91 25.65 -3.70
C LEU A 336 23.68 26.92 -4.52
N TYR A 337 22.49 27.06 -5.09
CA TYR A 337 22.10 28.24 -5.84
C TYR A 337 22.08 29.50 -4.97
N TYR A 338 21.47 29.41 -3.78
CA TYR A 338 21.45 30.50 -2.80
C TYR A 338 22.86 30.90 -2.35
N LEU A 339 23.72 29.93 -2.01
CA LEU A 339 25.10 30.19 -1.61
C LEU A 339 25.89 30.85 -2.75
N ALA A 340 25.67 30.42 -4.00
CA ALA A 340 26.27 31.05 -5.17
C ALA A 340 25.78 32.50 -5.36
N LEU A 341 24.49 32.78 -5.13
CA LEU A 341 23.93 34.14 -5.14
C LEU A 341 24.58 35.01 -4.06
N VAL A 342 24.58 34.56 -2.80
CA VAL A 342 25.12 35.34 -1.68
C VAL A 342 26.61 35.60 -1.87
N ALA A 343 27.36 34.57 -2.27
CA ALA A 343 28.78 34.71 -2.58
C ALA A 343 29.00 35.72 -3.73
N GLY A 344 28.22 35.63 -4.81
CA GLY A 344 28.28 36.57 -5.93
C GLY A 344 28.00 38.02 -5.52
N LEU A 345 26.96 38.24 -4.70
CA LEU A 345 26.59 39.56 -4.18
C LEU A 345 27.69 40.15 -3.29
N ILE A 346 28.26 39.34 -2.39
CA ILE A 346 29.35 39.76 -1.50
C ILE A 346 30.59 40.11 -2.31
N VAL A 347 30.95 39.27 -3.28
CA VAL A 347 32.09 39.50 -4.17
C VAL A 347 31.91 40.81 -4.96
N ARG A 348 30.71 41.09 -5.49
CA ARG A 348 30.41 42.35 -6.19
C ARG A 348 30.60 43.55 -5.26
N SER A 349 30.12 43.46 -4.02
CA SER A 349 30.27 44.52 -3.00
C SER A 349 31.73 44.82 -2.63
N ARG A 350 32.63 43.86 -2.86
CA ARG A 350 34.07 43.94 -2.55
C ARG A 350 34.97 44.07 -3.78
N SER A 351 34.38 44.23 -4.97
CA SER A 351 35.11 44.32 -6.24
C SER A 351 36.19 45.42 -6.24
N SER A 352 35.91 46.56 -5.61
CA SER A 352 36.88 47.65 -5.43
C SER A 352 38.06 47.27 -4.54
N GLU A 353 37.83 46.50 -3.48
CA GLU A 353 38.88 46.04 -2.56
C GLU A 353 39.76 44.98 -3.23
N ILE A 354 39.14 44.01 -3.91
CA ILE A 354 39.83 42.95 -4.67
C ILE A 354 40.69 43.58 -5.76
N SER A 355 40.16 44.58 -6.48
CA SER A 355 40.89 45.34 -7.49
C SER A 355 42.09 46.07 -6.87
N MET A 356 41.93 46.70 -5.70
CA MET A 356 43.03 47.38 -5.00
C MET A 356 44.13 46.40 -4.55
N LEU A 357 43.75 45.23 -4.02
CA LEU A 357 44.71 44.17 -3.65
C LEU A 357 45.50 43.70 -4.87
N LYS A 358 44.84 43.56 -6.03
CA LYS A 358 45.49 43.18 -7.29
C LYS A 358 46.42 44.27 -7.83
N SER A 359 46.09 45.57 -7.71
CA SER A 359 47.04 46.66 -8.05
C SER A 359 48.29 46.64 -7.18
N ARG A 360 48.20 46.11 -5.96
CA ARG A 360 49.31 45.99 -5.01
C ARG A 360 50.11 44.69 -5.21
N GLY A 361 49.83 43.92 -6.27
CA GLY A 361 50.59 42.72 -6.65
C GLY A 361 50.06 41.40 -6.11
N ALA A 362 48.85 41.36 -5.51
CA ALA A 362 48.27 40.11 -5.03
C ALA A 362 47.90 39.16 -6.20
N THR A 363 48.30 37.87 -6.09
CA THR A 363 47.93 36.85 -7.09
C THR A 363 46.50 36.36 -6.91
N THR A 364 45.91 35.77 -7.96
CA THR A 364 44.56 35.18 -7.90
C THR A 364 44.43 34.10 -6.83
N ALA A 365 45.46 33.25 -6.68
CA ALA A 365 45.52 32.24 -5.62
C ALA A 365 45.60 32.87 -4.21
N GLN A 366 46.28 34.01 -4.05
CA GLN A 366 46.34 34.72 -2.77
C GLN A 366 44.98 35.32 -2.38
N VAL A 367 44.21 35.82 -3.34
CA VAL A 367 42.83 36.30 -3.12
C VAL A 367 41.88 35.14 -2.82
N GLY A 368 42.04 34.00 -3.50
CA GLY A 368 41.29 32.77 -3.18
C GLY A 368 41.59 32.25 -1.77
N MET A 369 42.85 32.28 -1.33
CA MET A 369 43.24 31.89 0.04
C MET A 369 42.61 32.80 1.11
N LEU A 370 42.43 34.10 0.81
CA LEU A 370 41.66 35.02 1.67
C LEU A 370 40.19 34.60 1.76
N GLY A 371 39.57 34.25 0.63
CA GLY A 371 38.21 33.71 0.59
C GLY A 371 38.06 32.41 1.37
N LEU A 372 39.03 31.50 1.27
CA LEU A 372 39.05 30.25 2.04
C LEU A 372 39.19 30.50 3.55
N GLY A 373 40.07 31.41 3.96
CA GLY A 373 40.23 31.76 5.38
C GLY A 373 38.96 32.37 5.99
N GLU A 374 38.28 33.21 5.23
CA GLU A 374 37.00 33.82 5.62
C GLU A 374 35.86 32.80 5.63
N GLY A 375 35.78 31.95 4.61
CA GLY A 375 34.83 30.85 4.56
C GLY A 375 34.99 29.90 5.74
N LEU A 376 36.22 29.51 6.10
CA LEU A 376 36.48 28.66 7.27
C LEU A 376 36.13 29.35 8.60
N LEU A 377 36.39 30.66 8.73
CA LEU A 377 36.06 31.44 9.92
C LEU A 377 34.55 31.41 10.21
N LEU A 378 33.72 31.45 9.16
CA LEU A 378 32.26 31.38 9.27
C LEU A 378 31.73 29.94 9.29
N GLY A 379 32.39 29.03 8.55
CA GLY A 379 31.98 27.64 8.38
C GLY A 379 32.18 26.77 9.62
N ILE A 380 33.27 26.94 10.35
CA ILE A 380 33.54 26.13 11.56
C ILE A 380 32.46 26.33 12.62
N PRO A 381 32.09 27.56 13.04
CA PRO A 381 31.00 27.76 13.99
C PRO A 381 29.66 27.27 13.43
N ALA A 382 29.42 27.43 12.13
CA ALA A 382 28.20 26.94 11.48
C ALA A 382 28.09 25.40 11.53
N VAL A 383 29.18 24.66 11.30
CA VAL A 383 29.23 23.18 11.42
C VAL A 383 28.94 22.71 12.83
N ILE A 384 29.36 23.46 13.84
CA ILE A 384 29.10 23.12 15.25
C ILE A 384 27.65 23.41 15.61
N ILE A 385 27.13 24.58 15.25
CA ILE A 385 25.78 25.04 15.66
C ILE A 385 24.68 24.37 14.82
N GLY A 386 24.94 24.12 13.54
CA GLY A 386 23.96 23.66 12.56
C GLY A 386 23.23 22.36 12.96
N PRO A 387 23.92 21.27 13.35
CA PRO A 387 23.26 20.03 13.75
C PRO A 387 22.35 20.17 14.98
N PHE A 388 22.72 21.00 15.96
CA PHE A 388 21.86 21.25 17.12
C PHE A 388 20.66 22.12 16.77
N LEU A 389 20.84 23.09 15.87
CA LEU A 389 19.73 23.86 15.32
C LEU A 389 18.76 22.94 14.57
N ALA A 390 19.28 22.03 13.75
CA ALA A 390 18.50 21.03 13.03
C ALA A 390 17.70 20.14 13.98
N MET A 391 18.33 19.62 15.04
CA MET A 391 17.66 18.84 16.09
C MET A 391 16.52 19.63 16.74
N GLY A 392 16.74 20.90 17.09
CA GLY A 392 15.71 21.75 17.68
C GLY A 392 14.51 21.97 16.75
N VAL A 393 14.78 22.26 15.47
CA VAL A 393 13.74 22.44 14.44
C VAL A 393 12.94 21.16 14.26
N ILE A 394 13.60 20.01 14.10
CA ILE A 394 12.94 18.72 13.89
C ILE A 394 12.11 18.30 15.11
N ARG A 395 12.59 18.58 16.33
CA ARG A 395 11.83 18.27 17.54
C ARG A 395 10.51 19.06 17.62
N VAL A 396 10.52 20.32 17.17
CA VAL A 396 9.29 21.14 17.11
C VAL A 396 8.39 20.68 15.97
N LEU A 397 8.95 20.44 14.79
CA LEU A 397 8.20 20.04 13.61
C LEU A 397 7.59 18.64 13.76
N GLY A 398 8.35 17.69 14.30
CA GLY A 398 7.87 16.35 14.63
C GLY A 398 6.69 16.41 15.59
N LYS A 399 6.79 17.18 16.69
CA LYS A 399 5.65 17.33 17.60
C LYS A 399 4.41 17.89 16.92
N LEU A 400 4.55 18.96 16.12
CA LEU A 400 3.41 19.60 15.45
C LEU A 400 2.73 18.67 14.44
N PHE A 401 3.50 18.05 13.55
CA PHE A 401 2.93 17.27 12.45
C PHE A 401 2.33 15.93 12.91
N PHE A 402 3.01 15.24 13.82
CA PHE A 402 2.47 14.00 14.37
C PHE A 402 1.33 14.26 15.37
N SER A 403 1.28 15.42 16.05
CA SER A 403 0.11 15.78 16.86
C SER A 403 -1.13 16.11 16.02
N LEU A 404 -0.93 16.70 14.84
CA LEU A 404 -2.02 17.03 13.93
C LEU A 404 -2.56 15.79 13.19
N GLY A 405 -1.72 14.76 13.01
CA GLY A 405 -2.09 13.51 12.36
C GLY A 405 -2.49 12.38 13.31
N GLY A 406 -2.83 12.65 14.58
CA GLY A 406 -3.27 11.63 15.55
C GLY A 406 -2.16 10.75 16.16
N GLY A 407 -0.98 10.64 15.55
CA GLY A 407 0.18 9.87 16.03
C GLY A 407 1.02 10.54 17.13
N ALA A 408 0.41 11.38 17.97
CA ALA A 408 1.13 12.10 19.03
C ALA A 408 1.80 11.13 20.03
N ASP A 409 1.09 10.05 20.35
CA ASP A 409 1.53 9.02 21.30
C ASP A 409 2.63 8.13 20.72
N GLU A 410 2.64 7.89 19.40
CA GLU A 410 3.67 7.10 18.70
C GLU A 410 5.08 7.73 18.81
N LEU A 411 5.15 9.06 18.83
CA LEU A 411 6.39 9.80 19.09
C LEU A 411 6.81 9.86 20.56
N THR A 412 5.92 9.52 21.51
CA THR A 412 6.24 9.62 22.94
C THR A 412 7.29 8.58 23.30
N GLY A 413 8.55 9.01 23.36
CA GLY A 413 9.69 8.13 23.65
C GLY A 413 10.73 8.04 22.52
N VAL A 414 10.41 8.42 21.28
CA VAL A 414 11.39 8.38 20.17
C VAL A 414 12.41 9.53 20.33
N PRO A 415 13.70 9.24 20.59
CA PRO A 415 14.67 10.29 20.89
C PRO A 415 15.18 10.94 19.60
N VAL A 416 14.89 12.24 19.40
CA VAL A 416 15.55 13.04 18.37
C VAL A 416 17.01 13.22 18.79
N THR A 417 17.94 12.54 18.12
CA THR A 417 19.38 12.61 18.44
C THR A 417 20.18 13.07 17.22
N VAL A 418 21.32 13.69 17.48
CA VAL A 418 22.28 14.03 16.42
C VAL A 418 23.08 12.76 16.10
N SER A 419 22.70 12.08 15.02
CA SER A 419 23.40 10.89 14.56
C SER A 419 24.76 11.21 13.95
N GLN A 420 25.63 10.21 13.84
CA GLN A 420 26.94 10.38 13.19
C GLN A 420 26.78 10.80 11.72
N GLY A 421 25.76 10.27 11.03
CA GLY A 421 25.42 10.66 9.66
C GLY A 421 25.09 12.14 9.55
N ALA A 422 24.32 12.69 10.49
CA ALA A 422 23.96 14.11 10.52
C ALA A 422 25.19 15.02 10.67
N ILE A 423 26.19 14.60 11.46
CA ILE A 423 27.45 15.34 11.62
C ILE A 423 28.26 15.31 10.33
N VAL A 424 28.37 14.14 9.69
CA VAL A 424 29.10 13.98 8.41
C VAL A 424 28.45 14.81 7.31
N LEU A 425 27.12 14.78 7.18
CA LEU A 425 26.40 15.60 6.20
C LEU A 425 26.45 17.09 6.52
N GLY A 426 26.39 17.48 7.80
CA GLY A 426 26.64 18.86 8.23
C GLY A 426 28.05 19.34 7.85
N LEU A 427 29.08 18.50 8.03
CA LEU A 427 30.45 18.77 7.59
C LEU A 427 30.54 18.94 6.07
N ILE A 428 29.88 18.07 5.30
CA ILE A 428 29.82 18.17 3.83
C ILE A 428 29.15 19.49 3.42
N GLY A 429 28.00 19.83 4.02
CA GLY A 429 27.30 21.08 3.77
C GLY A 429 28.14 22.31 4.06
N GLY A 430 28.85 22.32 5.20
CA GLY A 430 29.79 23.38 5.56
C GLY A 430 30.97 23.47 4.58
N ALA A 431 31.60 22.35 4.25
CA ALA A 431 32.72 22.29 3.30
C ALA A 431 32.30 22.78 1.91
N LEU A 432 31.13 22.37 1.45
CA LEU A 432 30.55 22.76 0.17
C LEU A 432 30.21 24.26 0.13
N ALA A 433 29.69 24.83 1.22
CA ALA A 433 29.48 26.27 1.32
C ALA A 433 30.78 27.08 1.28
N VAL A 434 31.83 26.62 1.99
CA VAL A 434 33.16 27.23 1.93
C VAL A 434 33.77 27.10 0.53
N LEU A 435 33.58 25.97 -0.15
CA LEU A 435 34.03 25.75 -1.52
C LEU A 435 33.33 26.68 -2.51
N VAL A 436 32.00 26.81 -2.44
CA VAL A 436 31.22 27.71 -3.31
C VAL A 436 31.66 29.16 -3.10
N PHE A 437 31.81 29.60 -1.85
CA PHE A 437 32.29 30.94 -1.55
C PHE A 437 33.72 31.18 -2.06
N THR A 438 34.62 30.24 -1.80
CA THR A 438 36.01 30.30 -2.27
C THR A 438 36.07 30.33 -3.79
N PHE A 439 35.29 29.50 -4.47
CA PHE A 439 35.21 29.48 -5.93
C PHE A 439 34.68 30.80 -6.51
N ALA A 440 33.62 31.36 -5.92
CA ALA A 440 33.08 32.66 -6.33
C ALA A 440 34.12 33.78 -6.16
N THR A 441 34.85 33.80 -5.04
CA THR A 441 35.94 34.78 -4.83
C THR A 441 37.08 34.60 -5.83
N LEU A 442 37.44 33.36 -6.16
CA LEU A 442 38.49 33.04 -7.13
C LEU A 442 38.09 33.42 -8.56
N ALA A 443 36.84 33.13 -8.95
CA ALA A 443 36.29 33.48 -10.25
C ALA A 443 36.31 35.00 -10.48
N ALA A 444 35.96 35.78 -9.45
CA ALA A 444 36.06 37.23 -9.52
C ALA A 444 37.50 37.76 -9.51
N ALA A 445 38.41 37.11 -8.79
CA ALA A 445 39.82 37.50 -8.76
C ALA A 445 40.49 37.41 -10.15
N ARG A 446 39.95 36.60 -11.09
CA ARG A 446 40.46 36.49 -12.46
C ARG A 446 40.39 37.82 -13.23
N HIS A 447 39.37 38.65 -13.01
CA HIS A 447 39.20 39.93 -13.71
C HIS A 447 40.17 41.02 -13.20
N GLY A 448 40.81 41.78 -14.11
CA GLY A 448 41.76 42.85 -13.78
C GLY A 448 41.10 44.21 -13.48
N ILE A 449 41.87 45.20 -13.02
CA ILE A 449 41.39 46.59 -12.75
C ILE A 449 40.79 47.27 -13.99
N VAL A 450 41.39 47.01 -15.17
CA VAL A 450 40.92 47.57 -16.44
C VAL A 450 39.57 46.98 -16.83
N GLU A 451 39.41 45.68 -16.60
CA GLU A 451 38.20 44.91 -16.89
C GLU A 451 37.07 45.29 -15.93
N ALA A 452 37.37 45.45 -14.63
CA ALA A 452 36.42 45.94 -13.62
C ALA A 452 35.91 47.36 -13.91
N ARG A 453 36.78 48.26 -14.41
CA ARG A 453 36.38 49.59 -14.86
C ARG A 453 35.61 49.57 -16.18
N GLN A 454 35.95 48.69 -17.13
CA GLN A 454 35.19 48.51 -18.38
C GLN A 454 33.78 47.95 -18.11
N THR A 455 33.63 46.98 -17.21
CA THR A 455 32.32 46.44 -16.81
C THR A 455 31.46 47.46 -16.08
N GLY A 456 32.05 48.39 -15.33
CA GLY A 456 31.33 49.51 -14.73
C GLY A 456 30.81 50.55 -15.74
N ALA A 457 31.45 50.65 -16.92
CA ALA A 457 31.04 51.57 -17.99
C ALA A 457 30.11 50.92 -19.03
N ARG A 458 30.17 49.60 -19.22
CA ARG A 458 29.28 48.80 -20.06
C ARG A 458 28.97 47.46 -19.37
N PRO A 459 27.83 47.35 -18.67
CA PRO A 459 27.42 46.11 -18.04
C PRO A 459 27.24 45.01 -19.11
N PRO A 460 27.79 43.79 -18.90
CA PRO A 460 27.51 42.67 -19.79
C PRO A 460 26.02 42.32 -19.72
N THR A 461 25.34 42.32 -20.87
CA THR A 461 23.89 42.11 -20.97
C THR A 461 23.45 40.64 -20.96
N ALA A 462 24.39 39.70 -21.10
CA ALA A 462 24.12 38.26 -21.12
C ALA A 462 25.17 37.48 -20.32
N SER A 463 24.73 36.44 -19.59
CA SER A 463 25.63 35.56 -18.85
C SER A 463 26.47 34.69 -19.80
N PHE A 464 27.59 34.15 -19.30
CA PHE A 464 28.46 33.24 -20.07
C PHE A 464 27.68 32.08 -20.70
N LEU A 465 26.73 31.49 -19.97
CA LEU A 465 25.90 30.37 -20.45
C LEU A 465 25.01 30.78 -21.62
N HIS A 466 24.32 31.92 -21.52
CA HIS A 466 23.45 32.42 -22.60
C HIS A 466 24.25 32.85 -23.84
N ARG A 467 25.46 33.39 -23.65
CA ARG A 467 26.30 33.85 -24.76
C ARG A 467 26.72 32.71 -25.70
N TYR A 468 26.95 31.52 -25.16
CA TYR A 468 27.37 30.34 -25.92
C TYR A 468 26.25 29.33 -26.16
N TYR A 469 24.99 29.68 -25.87
CA TYR A 469 23.83 28.80 -25.99
C TYR A 469 23.96 27.47 -25.21
N LEU A 470 24.78 27.46 -24.15
CA LEU A 470 24.96 26.30 -23.28
C LEU A 470 23.69 26.00 -22.47
N ASP A 471 22.82 27.00 -22.31
CA ASP A 471 21.50 26.85 -21.72
C ASP A 471 20.60 25.91 -22.54
N PHE A 472 20.60 26.00 -23.88
CA PHE A 472 19.84 25.07 -24.72
C PHE A 472 20.40 23.65 -24.70
N LEU A 473 21.73 23.49 -24.69
CA LEU A 473 22.35 22.18 -24.54
C LEU A 473 21.95 21.53 -23.21
N LEU A 474 21.98 22.30 -22.13
CA LEU A 474 21.57 21.82 -20.81
C LEU A 474 20.07 21.47 -20.78
N LEU A 475 19.21 22.29 -21.39
CA LEU A 475 17.78 22.01 -21.50
C LEU A 475 17.50 20.74 -22.31
N ALA A 476 18.24 20.49 -23.39
CA ALA A 476 18.12 19.25 -24.17
C ALA A 476 18.55 18.02 -23.36
N LEU A 477 19.65 18.12 -22.61
CA LEU A 477 20.10 17.06 -21.70
C LEU A 477 19.05 16.78 -20.61
N ILE A 478 18.47 17.83 -20.03
CA ILE A 478 17.42 17.71 -19.01
C ILE A 478 16.15 17.12 -19.60
N GLY A 479 15.75 17.52 -20.81
CA GLY A 479 14.62 16.93 -21.51
C GLY A 479 14.82 15.43 -21.79
N LEU A 480 16.05 15.01 -22.11
CA LEU A 480 16.38 13.60 -22.30
C LEU A 480 16.32 12.84 -20.98
N LEU A 481 16.87 13.38 -19.88
CA LEU A 481 16.75 12.79 -18.55
C LEU A 481 15.29 12.70 -18.11
N TRP A 482 14.49 13.74 -18.39
CA TRP A 482 13.07 13.76 -18.08
C TRP A 482 12.30 12.68 -18.86
N TRP A 483 12.58 12.53 -20.16
CA TRP A 483 12.02 11.47 -20.98
C TRP A 483 12.44 10.07 -20.48
N GLN A 484 13.68 9.91 -20.01
CA GLN A 484 14.16 8.67 -19.41
C GLN A 484 13.43 8.35 -18.08
N ILE A 485 13.14 9.35 -17.26
CA ILE A 485 12.38 9.19 -16.02
C ILE A 485 10.93 8.77 -16.35
N GLN A 486 10.27 9.48 -17.26
CA GLN A 486 8.87 9.19 -17.62
C GLN A 486 8.70 7.82 -18.29
N SER A 487 9.63 7.44 -19.17
CA SER A 487 9.59 6.15 -19.87
C SER A 487 9.86 4.96 -18.95
N ARG A 488 10.70 5.13 -17.93
CA ARG A 488 10.98 4.09 -16.93
C ARG A 488 9.89 3.97 -15.88
N GLY A 489 9.22 5.07 -15.54
CA GLY A 489 8.13 5.09 -14.56
C GLY A 489 8.54 4.79 -13.11
N SER A 490 9.84 4.64 -12.83
CA SER A 490 10.39 4.42 -11.50
C SER A 490 11.83 4.92 -11.39
N PHE A 491 12.23 5.33 -10.19
CA PHE A 491 13.61 5.70 -9.85
C PHE A 491 14.47 4.51 -9.41
N LEU A 492 13.89 3.31 -9.35
CA LEU A 492 14.53 2.07 -8.93
C LEU A 492 14.97 1.24 -10.13
N ILE A 493 16.13 0.60 -10.01
CA ILE A 493 16.68 -0.34 -10.99
C ILE A 493 16.81 -1.70 -10.30
N GLN A 494 16.29 -2.75 -10.94
CA GLN A 494 16.64 -4.12 -10.58
C GLN A 494 17.98 -4.47 -11.24
N SER A 495 18.98 -4.85 -10.44
CA SER A 495 20.29 -5.24 -10.98
C SER A 495 20.17 -6.57 -11.73
N VAL A 496 20.90 -6.73 -12.84
CA VAL A 496 20.92 -7.99 -13.61
C VAL A 496 21.74 -9.02 -12.82
N GLY A 497 21.13 -9.67 -11.83
CA GLY A 497 21.76 -10.68 -10.98
C GLY A 497 21.21 -10.76 -9.55
N SER A 498 20.63 -9.68 -9.03
CA SER A 498 19.90 -9.67 -7.75
C SER A 498 18.47 -9.18 -7.96
N GLN A 499 17.48 -9.81 -7.33
CA GLN A 499 16.11 -9.29 -7.26
C GLN A 499 15.99 -8.04 -6.36
N GLN A 500 17.12 -7.44 -5.97
CA GLN A 500 17.14 -6.29 -5.07
C GLN A 500 16.96 -5.00 -5.88
N LEU A 501 16.01 -4.18 -5.43
CA LEU A 501 15.76 -2.84 -5.96
C LEU A 501 16.88 -1.90 -5.49
N GLU A 502 17.64 -1.33 -6.42
CA GLU A 502 18.65 -0.30 -6.15
C GLU A 502 18.20 1.08 -6.64
N LEU A 503 18.63 2.14 -5.96
CA LEU A 503 18.35 3.54 -6.34
C LEU A 503 19.27 4.03 -7.46
N ASP A 504 18.70 4.54 -8.56
CA ASP A 504 19.50 5.26 -9.56
C ASP A 504 19.70 6.72 -9.16
N TYR A 505 20.83 6.99 -8.48
CA TYR A 505 21.21 8.35 -8.09
C TYR A 505 21.31 9.33 -9.26
N SER A 506 21.48 8.86 -10.50
CA SER A 506 21.53 9.75 -11.68
C SER A 506 20.15 10.30 -12.05
N LEU A 507 19.08 9.52 -11.83
CA LEU A 507 17.70 9.95 -12.07
C LEU A 507 17.22 10.93 -10.99
N LEU A 508 17.70 10.77 -9.74
CA LEU A 508 17.42 11.71 -8.64
C LEU A 508 18.01 13.12 -8.87
N LEU A 509 19.04 13.25 -9.70
CA LEU A 509 19.58 14.55 -10.13
C LEU A 509 18.66 15.27 -11.13
N GLY A 510 17.75 14.55 -11.81
CA GLY A 510 16.87 15.10 -12.84
C GLY A 510 16.08 16.31 -12.37
N PRO A 511 15.31 16.22 -11.26
CA PRO A 511 14.53 17.35 -10.74
C PRO A 511 15.39 18.53 -10.26
N VAL A 512 16.58 18.26 -9.70
CA VAL A 512 17.55 19.31 -9.32
C VAL A 512 18.05 20.07 -10.55
N LEU A 513 18.40 19.34 -11.61
CA LEU A 513 18.79 19.95 -12.88
C LEU A 513 17.62 20.67 -13.53
N GLY A 514 16.40 20.15 -13.40
CA GLY A 514 15.15 20.81 -13.79
C GLY A 514 15.00 22.19 -13.14
N LEU A 515 15.25 22.30 -11.83
CA LEU A 515 15.27 23.58 -11.12
C LEU A 515 16.31 24.55 -11.69
N VAL A 516 17.51 24.07 -12.02
CA VAL A 516 18.55 24.88 -12.69
C VAL A 516 18.09 25.33 -14.08
N ALA A 517 17.46 24.44 -14.86
CA ALA A 517 16.88 24.75 -16.16
C ALA A 517 15.81 25.84 -16.06
N VAL A 518 14.86 25.72 -15.14
CA VAL A 518 13.85 26.74 -14.86
C VAL A 518 14.53 28.07 -14.55
N GLY A 519 15.57 28.05 -13.71
CA GLY A 519 16.36 29.25 -13.39
C GLY A 519 16.99 29.90 -14.62
N LEU A 520 17.56 29.11 -15.53
CA LEU A 520 18.15 29.62 -16.79
C LEU A 520 17.08 30.19 -17.73
N VAL A 521 15.94 29.50 -17.88
CA VAL A 521 14.82 29.96 -18.70
C VAL A 521 14.28 31.29 -18.18
N ILE A 522 14.06 31.41 -16.87
CA ILE A 522 13.60 32.67 -16.24
C ILE A 522 14.60 33.79 -16.51
N MET A 523 15.91 33.54 -16.33
CA MET A 523 16.96 34.53 -16.60
C MET A 523 16.96 35.00 -18.06
N ARG A 524 16.52 34.17 -19.00
CA ARG A 524 16.41 34.50 -20.42
C ARG A 524 15.12 35.22 -20.79
N VAL A 525 13.99 34.82 -20.21
CA VAL A 525 12.65 35.36 -20.52
C VAL A 525 12.38 36.68 -19.78
N PHE A 526 12.92 36.83 -18.57
CA PHE A 526 12.68 38.00 -17.72
C PHE A 526 13.06 39.36 -18.36
N PRO A 527 14.21 39.53 -19.03
CA PRO A 527 14.54 40.79 -19.70
C PRO A 527 13.53 41.19 -20.78
N TRP A 528 13.04 40.20 -21.53
CA TRP A 528 12.03 40.40 -22.57
C TRP A 528 10.70 40.85 -21.97
N PHE A 529 10.28 40.17 -20.90
CA PHE A 529 9.07 40.52 -20.17
C PHE A 529 9.14 41.95 -19.59
N ALA A 530 10.24 42.30 -18.91
CA ALA A 530 10.46 43.64 -18.37
C ALA A 530 10.46 44.72 -19.47
N LEU A 531 11.02 44.41 -20.65
CA LEU A 531 11.02 45.32 -21.79
C LEU A 531 9.60 45.55 -22.32
N ILE A 532 8.80 44.49 -22.48
CA ILE A 532 7.40 44.57 -22.94
C ILE A 532 6.59 45.39 -21.95
N LEU A 533 6.71 45.10 -20.65
CA LEU A 533 6.00 45.83 -19.60
C LEU A 533 6.40 47.31 -19.57
N SER A 534 7.69 47.62 -19.80
CA SER A 534 8.16 49.01 -19.91
C SER A 534 7.58 49.76 -21.12
N ARG A 535 7.32 49.06 -22.23
CA ARG A 535 6.70 49.64 -23.44
C ARG A 535 5.21 49.88 -23.24
N LEU A 536 4.50 48.93 -22.63
CA LEU A 536 3.08 49.04 -22.34
C LEU A 536 2.78 50.09 -21.26
N ALA A 537 3.60 50.16 -20.21
CA ALA A 537 3.44 51.14 -19.13
C ALA A 537 3.86 52.56 -19.54
N GLY A 538 4.77 52.70 -20.51
CA GLY A 538 5.33 53.98 -20.95
C GLY A 538 4.34 55.14 -21.19
N PRO A 539 3.15 54.94 -21.78
CA PRO A 539 2.21 56.02 -22.07
C PRO A 539 1.40 56.50 -20.87
N VAL A 540 1.20 55.67 -19.84
CA VAL A 540 0.19 55.90 -18.79
C VAL A 540 0.80 55.90 -17.37
N ALA A 541 1.97 55.29 -17.20
CA ALA A 541 2.57 55.08 -15.89
C ALA A 541 3.34 56.30 -15.36
N PRO A 542 3.39 56.49 -14.02
CA PRO A 542 4.25 57.48 -13.38
C PRO A 542 5.74 57.29 -13.72
N ALA A 543 6.51 58.39 -13.71
CA ALA A 543 7.94 58.37 -14.06
C ALA A 543 8.77 57.38 -13.21
N TRP A 544 8.44 57.19 -11.93
CA TRP A 544 9.11 56.25 -11.04
C TRP A 544 8.92 54.78 -11.48
N LEU A 545 7.75 54.44 -12.01
CA LEU A 545 7.38 53.10 -12.47
C LEU A 545 8.13 52.75 -13.77
N VAL A 546 8.12 53.66 -14.74
CA VAL A 546 8.84 53.47 -16.01
C VAL A 546 10.35 53.38 -15.81
N HIS A 547 10.90 54.16 -14.87
CA HIS A 547 12.33 54.14 -14.57
C HIS A 547 12.75 52.81 -13.92
N ALA A 548 11.94 52.26 -13.01
CA ALA A 548 12.20 50.95 -12.41
C ALA A 548 12.19 49.83 -13.47
N LEU A 549 11.16 49.80 -14.33
CA LEU A 549 11.03 48.80 -15.41
C LEU A 549 12.19 48.85 -16.41
N ARG A 550 12.60 50.05 -16.85
CA ARG A 550 13.72 50.21 -17.78
C ARG A 550 15.07 49.85 -17.15
N HIS A 551 15.24 50.07 -15.85
CA HIS A 551 16.45 49.67 -15.14
C HIS A 551 16.56 48.14 -15.08
N VAL A 552 15.50 47.48 -14.61
CA VAL A 552 15.43 46.02 -14.51
C VAL A 552 15.65 45.33 -15.87
N ALA A 553 15.13 45.91 -16.95
CA ALA A 553 15.35 45.39 -18.31
C ALA A 553 16.80 45.56 -18.81
N ARG A 554 17.57 46.52 -18.27
CA ARG A 554 18.95 46.81 -18.69
C ARG A 554 20.01 46.09 -17.86
N ASP A 555 19.75 45.84 -16.58
CA ASP A 555 20.58 45.02 -15.70
C ASP A 555 19.76 43.86 -15.09
N PRO A 556 19.42 42.84 -15.89
CA PRO A 556 18.50 41.79 -15.46
C PRO A 556 19.16 40.73 -14.56
N MET A 557 20.49 40.75 -14.42
CA MET A 557 21.22 39.62 -13.86
C MET A 557 20.95 39.44 -12.36
N VAL A 558 20.99 40.52 -11.59
CA VAL A 558 20.78 40.45 -10.14
C VAL A 558 19.30 40.26 -9.76
N PRO A 559 18.35 41.02 -10.34
CA PRO A 559 16.91 40.77 -10.10
C PRO A 559 16.47 39.38 -10.55
N GLY A 560 17.00 38.88 -11.69
CA GLY A 560 16.64 37.57 -12.21
C GLY A 560 17.00 36.43 -11.27
N ILE A 561 18.18 36.45 -10.63
CA ILE A 561 18.58 35.37 -9.69
C ILE A 561 17.68 35.35 -8.44
N LEU A 562 17.19 36.51 -7.99
CA LEU A 562 16.22 36.59 -6.87
C LEU A 562 14.84 36.10 -7.27
N ILE A 563 14.41 36.42 -8.49
CA ILE A 563 13.15 35.89 -9.03
C ILE A 563 13.21 34.37 -9.09
N VAL A 564 14.34 33.78 -9.45
CA VAL A 564 14.52 32.32 -9.44
C VAL A 564 14.40 31.77 -8.01
N LEU A 565 15.04 32.39 -7.00
CA LEU A 565 14.87 31.97 -5.59
C LEU A 565 13.41 32.06 -5.12
N LEU A 566 12.73 33.17 -5.42
CA LEU A 566 11.31 33.36 -5.11
C LEU A 566 10.42 32.36 -5.84
N THR A 567 10.72 32.07 -7.10
CA THR A 567 10.04 31.05 -7.91
C THR A 567 10.20 29.69 -7.25
N MET A 568 11.41 29.31 -6.86
CA MET A 568 11.68 28.05 -6.17
C MET A 568 10.98 27.98 -4.82
N SER A 569 11.01 29.05 -4.03
CA SER A 569 10.33 29.12 -2.73
C SER A 569 8.81 28.97 -2.87
N THR A 570 8.23 29.64 -3.87
CA THR A 570 6.78 29.60 -4.10
C THR A 570 6.37 28.26 -4.71
N ALA A 571 7.14 27.73 -5.66
CA ALA A 571 6.93 26.40 -6.22
C ALA A 571 6.97 25.33 -5.13
N MET A 572 7.91 25.46 -4.18
CA MET A 572 8.00 24.56 -3.02
C MET A 572 6.77 24.67 -2.11
N GLY A 573 6.25 25.88 -1.87
CA GLY A 573 5.01 26.07 -1.12
C GLY A 573 3.80 25.44 -1.81
N VAL A 574 3.71 25.57 -3.13
CA VAL A 574 2.65 24.96 -3.95
C VAL A 574 2.73 23.44 -3.90
N ILE A 575 3.93 22.88 -4.13
CA ILE A 575 4.17 21.44 -4.05
C ILE A 575 3.87 20.93 -2.64
N GLY A 576 4.35 21.62 -1.60
CA GLY A 576 4.06 21.27 -0.20
C GLY A 576 2.57 21.29 0.13
N SER A 577 1.82 22.24 -0.43
CA SER A 577 0.36 22.32 -0.24
C SER A 577 -0.43 21.26 -1.01
N ALA A 578 0.13 20.75 -2.11
CA ALA A 578 -0.53 19.75 -2.94
C ALA A 578 -0.13 18.32 -2.55
N PHE A 579 1.09 18.13 -2.03
CA PHE A 579 1.65 16.81 -1.75
C PHE A 579 0.79 16.04 -0.74
N SER A 580 0.53 16.61 0.44
CA SER A 580 -0.20 15.91 1.50
C SER A 580 -1.61 15.57 1.05
N SER A 581 -2.32 16.52 0.42
CA SER A 581 -3.70 16.29 -0.05
C SER A 581 -3.78 15.33 -1.23
N THR A 582 -2.76 15.34 -2.11
CA THR A 582 -2.70 14.40 -3.24
C THR A 582 -2.40 13.00 -2.73
N LEU A 583 -1.48 12.86 -1.77
CA LEU A 583 -1.14 11.57 -1.17
C LEU A 583 -2.29 11.01 -0.34
N GLU A 584 -2.89 11.82 0.54
CA GLU A 584 -4.05 11.42 1.35
C GLU A 584 -5.21 10.94 0.47
N ARG A 585 -5.56 11.74 -0.55
CA ARG A 585 -6.56 11.35 -1.54
C ARG A 585 -6.13 10.10 -2.32
N SER A 586 -4.86 9.96 -2.69
CA SER A 586 -4.35 8.76 -3.36
C SER A 586 -4.54 7.53 -2.49
N GLN A 587 -4.16 7.59 -1.21
CA GLN A 587 -4.31 6.49 -0.26
C GLN A 587 -5.78 6.12 -0.04
N GLU A 588 -6.65 7.11 0.10
CA GLU A 588 -8.10 6.94 0.17
C GLU A 588 -8.63 6.25 -1.09
N GLU A 589 -8.36 6.82 -2.28
CA GLU A 589 -8.78 6.27 -3.57
C GLU A 589 -8.22 4.86 -3.83
N ARG A 590 -7.01 4.55 -3.35
CA ARG A 590 -6.43 3.20 -3.42
C ARG A 590 -7.17 2.21 -2.53
N SER A 591 -7.55 2.61 -1.33
CA SER A 591 -8.37 1.78 -0.43
C SER A 591 -9.76 1.56 -1.00
N LEU A 592 -10.41 2.61 -1.53
CA LEU A 592 -11.69 2.53 -2.23
C LEU A 592 -11.60 1.64 -3.48
N TYR A 593 -10.54 1.76 -4.27
CA TYR A 593 -10.30 0.91 -5.44
C TYR A 593 -10.06 -0.56 -5.06
N ALA A 594 -9.36 -0.82 -3.94
CA ALA A 594 -9.11 -2.18 -3.44
C ALA A 594 -10.37 -2.83 -2.86
N ALA A 595 -11.21 -2.05 -2.18
CA ALA A 595 -12.51 -2.45 -1.65
C ALA A 595 -13.51 -2.72 -2.79
N GLY A 596 -13.62 -1.78 -3.74
CA GLY A 596 -14.52 -1.80 -4.90
C GLY A 596 -15.88 -1.14 -4.64
N ALA A 597 -16.39 -1.28 -3.42
CA ALA A 597 -17.65 -0.72 -2.92
C ALA A 597 -17.51 -0.51 -1.39
N ASP A 598 -18.51 0.12 -0.74
CA ASP A 598 -18.52 0.35 0.71
C ASP A 598 -18.30 -0.95 1.49
N LEU A 599 -19.00 -2.02 1.10
CA LEU A 599 -18.79 -3.36 1.64
C LEU A 599 -18.76 -4.40 0.53
N ARG A 600 -17.63 -5.09 0.38
CA ARG A 600 -17.49 -6.25 -0.51
C ARG A 600 -17.29 -7.53 0.29
N VAL A 601 -18.17 -8.49 0.07
CA VAL A 601 -18.13 -9.79 0.75
C VAL A 601 -17.86 -10.90 -0.27
N ARG A 602 -16.73 -11.61 -0.10
CA ARG A 602 -16.46 -12.84 -0.85
C ARG A 602 -17.09 -14.02 -0.13
N HIS A 603 -17.84 -14.84 -0.85
CA HIS A 603 -18.52 -15.98 -0.27
C HIS A 603 -18.27 -17.28 -1.04
N SER A 604 -18.36 -18.42 -0.32
CA SER A 604 -18.20 -19.76 -0.92
C SER A 604 -19.50 -20.34 -1.45
N GLY A 605 -20.63 -19.79 -1.01
CA GLY A 605 -21.90 -20.49 -1.00
C GLY A 605 -22.69 -20.32 -2.28
N VAL A 606 -22.57 -21.33 -3.15
CA VAL A 606 -23.48 -21.96 -4.15
C VAL A 606 -25.00 -21.69 -3.96
N SER A 607 -25.42 -20.47 -3.67
CA SER A 607 -26.79 -20.15 -3.23
C SER A 607 -27.49 -19.13 -4.13
N SER A 608 -27.48 -19.39 -5.44
CA SER A 608 -28.64 -19.01 -6.27
C SER A 608 -29.84 -19.95 -6.05
N ALA A 609 -29.73 -20.94 -5.14
CA ALA A 609 -30.79 -21.86 -4.75
C ALA A 609 -31.52 -21.44 -3.45
N ARG A 610 -31.71 -20.13 -3.21
CA ARG A 610 -32.64 -19.67 -2.14
C ARG A 610 -34.09 -19.71 -2.63
N GLU A 611 -35.04 -19.88 -1.72
CA GLU A 611 -36.48 -19.81 -2.03
C GLU A 611 -36.88 -18.41 -2.57
N ASP A 612 -36.13 -17.36 -2.20
CA ASP A 612 -36.49 -15.94 -2.42
C ASP A 612 -35.82 -15.23 -3.62
N GLY A 613 -34.94 -15.88 -4.42
CA GLY A 613 -34.28 -15.25 -5.58
C GLY A 613 -32.79 -14.95 -5.41
N ARG A 614 -32.28 -13.90 -6.08
CA ARG A 614 -30.86 -13.46 -6.03
C ARG A 614 -30.49 -12.91 -4.65
N LEU A 615 -29.26 -13.11 -4.20
CA LEU A 615 -28.79 -12.68 -2.88
C LEU A 615 -28.80 -11.15 -2.77
N ALA A 616 -28.44 -10.44 -3.83
CA ALA A 616 -28.49 -8.97 -3.86
C ALA A 616 -29.89 -8.42 -3.52
N GLU A 617 -30.96 -9.07 -3.99
CA GLU A 617 -32.34 -8.61 -3.72
C GLU A 617 -32.75 -8.82 -2.27
N ALA A 618 -32.28 -9.89 -1.63
CA ALA A 618 -32.53 -10.13 -0.22
C ALA A 618 -31.76 -9.15 0.68
N VAL A 619 -30.49 -8.90 0.36
CA VAL A 619 -29.63 -7.99 1.14
C VAL A 619 -30.10 -6.54 1.01
N GLN A 620 -30.63 -6.15 -0.15
CA GLN A 620 -31.23 -4.81 -0.35
C GLN A 620 -32.50 -4.57 0.48
N GLN A 621 -33.14 -5.60 1.05
CA GLN A 621 -34.27 -5.42 1.99
C GLN A 621 -33.81 -4.91 3.35
N HIS A 622 -32.51 -5.00 3.67
CA HIS A 622 -31.97 -4.50 4.91
C HIS A 622 -31.93 -2.97 4.92
N PRO A 623 -32.39 -2.29 5.98
CA PRO A 623 -32.52 -0.82 5.99
C PRO A 623 -31.21 -0.05 5.86
N ALA A 624 -30.07 -0.69 6.17
CA ALA A 624 -28.74 -0.09 6.06
C ALA A 624 -28.10 -0.22 4.65
N VAL A 625 -28.74 -0.93 3.71
CA VAL A 625 -28.22 -1.18 2.36
C VAL A 625 -29.00 -0.36 1.35
N LEU A 626 -28.32 0.53 0.63
CA LEU A 626 -28.90 1.36 -0.45
C LEU A 626 -28.92 0.58 -1.77
N GLY A 627 -27.80 -0.06 -2.09
CA GLY A 627 -27.58 -0.80 -3.32
C GLY A 627 -26.86 -2.13 -3.08
N ALA A 628 -27.16 -3.13 -3.93
CA ALA A 628 -26.49 -4.42 -3.88
C ALA A 628 -26.29 -4.97 -5.31
N ALA A 629 -25.06 -5.39 -5.62
CA ALA A 629 -24.69 -5.96 -6.90
C ALA A 629 -23.93 -7.28 -6.71
N GLU A 630 -24.30 -8.29 -7.51
CA GLU A 630 -23.61 -9.58 -7.53
C GLU A 630 -22.46 -9.57 -8.53
N VAL A 631 -21.34 -10.20 -8.15
CA VAL A 631 -20.13 -10.26 -8.97
C VAL A 631 -19.54 -11.67 -8.93
N TYR A 632 -19.16 -12.18 -10.10
CA TYR A 632 -18.47 -13.44 -10.27
C TYR A 632 -17.04 -13.21 -10.77
N ARG A 633 -16.06 -13.46 -9.89
CA ARG A 633 -14.64 -13.35 -10.20
C ARG A 633 -14.05 -14.71 -10.58
N THR A 634 -13.36 -14.76 -11.71
CA THR A 634 -12.62 -15.95 -12.16
C THR A 634 -11.37 -15.58 -12.97
N THR A 635 -10.68 -16.58 -13.50
CA THR A 635 -9.52 -16.39 -14.38
C THR A 635 -9.77 -17.08 -15.71
N GLY A 636 -9.34 -16.42 -16.77
CA GLY A 636 -9.37 -16.92 -18.14
C GLY A 636 -8.00 -16.85 -18.80
N GLN A 637 -7.95 -17.19 -20.07
CA GLN A 637 -6.76 -17.25 -20.90
C GLN A 637 -7.05 -16.65 -22.27
N ILE A 638 -6.19 -15.71 -22.68
CA ILE A 638 -6.20 -15.16 -24.02
C ILE A 638 -5.57 -16.20 -24.94
N THR A 639 -6.34 -16.67 -25.93
CA THR A 639 -5.93 -17.77 -26.81
C THR A 639 -5.46 -17.19 -28.15
N THR A 640 -4.29 -16.53 -28.16
CA THR A 640 -3.62 -16.12 -29.41
C THR A 640 -2.58 -17.14 -29.86
N THR A 641 -2.15 -17.04 -31.11
CA THR A 641 -1.38 -18.06 -31.85
C THR A 641 -0.04 -18.42 -31.18
N GLY A 642 -0.06 -19.36 -30.24
CA GLY A 642 1.12 -20.09 -29.74
C GLY A 642 1.28 -20.17 -28.23
N PHE A 643 0.85 -19.18 -27.46
CA PHE A 643 0.99 -19.13 -25.99
C PHE A 643 -0.27 -18.57 -25.33
N SER A 644 -0.74 -19.20 -24.26
CA SER A 644 -1.89 -18.75 -23.47
C SER A 644 -1.44 -17.81 -22.35
N THR A 645 -1.90 -16.57 -22.37
CA THR A 645 -1.66 -15.60 -21.27
C THR A 645 -2.88 -15.56 -20.35
N SER A 646 -2.68 -15.65 -19.04
CA SER A 646 -3.80 -15.60 -18.09
C SER A 646 -4.35 -14.19 -17.96
N ALA A 647 -5.67 -14.05 -17.99
CA ALA A 647 -6.39 -12.80 -17.74
C ALA A 647 -7.36 -12.95 -16.55
N SER A 648 -7.62 -11.85 -15.85
CA SER A 648 -8.62 -11.79 -14.78
C SER A 648 -9.99 -11.49 -15.37
N VAL A 649 -11.03 -12.21 -14.94
CA VAL A 649 -12.40 -12.06 -15.45
C VAL A 649 -13.30 -11.61 -14.32
N LEU A 650 -14.03 -10.53 -14.55
CA LEU A 650 -15.03 -10.01 -13.62
C LEU A 650 -16.38 -9.93 -14.35
N ALA A 651 -17.26 -10.88 -14.05
CA ALA A 651 -18.63 -10.84 -14.54
C ALA A 651 -19.50 -10.19 -13.47
N MET A 652 -20.10 -9.04 -13.75
CA MET A 652 -20.80 -8.20 -12.77
C MET A 652 -22.25 -7.94 -13.22
N ASP A 653 -23.18 -7.76 -12.29
CA ASP A 653 -24.52 -7.29 -12.63
C ASP A 653 -24.45 -5.84 -13.16
N ALA A 654 -24.31 -5.70 -14.48
CA ALA A 654 -24.11 -4.40 -15.12
C ALA A 654 -25.29 -3.45 -14.89
N SER A 655 -26.48 -3.97 -14.59
CA SER A 655 -27.66 -3.15 -14.30
C SER A 655 -27.64 -2.43 -12.96
N ARG A 656 -26.86 -2.94 -11.98
CA ARG A 656 -26.79 -2.41 -10.61
C ARG A 656 -25.41 -1.95 -10.19
N ILE A 657 -24.35 -2.35 -10.91
CA ILE A 657 -22.97 -2.09 -10.48
C ILE A 657 -22.64 -0.60 -10.40
N ALA A 658 -23.27 0.23 -11.24
CA ALA A 658 -23.05 1.68 -11.24
C ALA A 658 -23.55 2.38 -9.98
N ASP A 659 -24.52 1.80 -9.26
CA ASP A 659 -25.06 2.34 -8.01
C ASP A 659 -24.22 1.93 -6.79
N VAL A 660 -23.28 1.00 -6.96
CA VAL A 660 -22.58 0.32 -5.84
C VAL A 660 -21.07 0.47 -5.92
N ALA A 661 -20.49 0.41 -7.12
CA ALA A 661 -19.05 0.44 -7.28
C ALA A 661 -18.51 1.88 -7.22
N TRP A 662 -17.43 2.07 -6.46
CA TRP A 662 -16.66 3.31 -6.50
C TRP A 662 -15.96 3.45 -7.86
N PHE A 663 -16.15 4.54 -8.59
CA PHE A 663 -15.53 4.75 -9.90
C PHE A 663 -15.18 6.22 -10.15
N ARG A 664 -14.05 6.48 -10.84
CA ARG A 664 -13.57 7.81 -11.23
C ARG A 664 -13.52 7.92 -12.76
N ASP A 665 -14.06 8.99 -13.32
CA ASP A 665 -14.29 9.11 -14.78
C ASP A 665 -13.02 9.03 -15.65
N ASP A 666 -11.84 9.35 -15.11
CA ASP A 666 -10.57 9.27 -15.81
C ASP A 666 -9.97 7.85 -15.89
N LEU A 667 -10.57 6.85 -15.21
CA LEU A 667 -10.14 5.45 -15.24
C LEU A 667 -10.47 4.73 -16.56
N ALA A 668 -11.42 5.27 -17.34
CA ALA A 668 -11.86 4.75 -18.63
C ALA A 668 -11.87 5.83 -19.73
N ASP A 669 -10.78 6.60 -19.84
CA ASP A 669 -10.57 7.64 -20.86
C ASP A 669 -11.73 8.66 -20.94
N GLY A 670 -12.31 9.00 -19.78
CA GLY A 670 -13.42 9.96 -19.64
C GLY A 670 -14.83 9.36 -19.71
N ARG A 671 -14.98 8.04 -19.87
CA ARG A 671 -16.29 7.35 -19.81
C ARG A 671 -16.74 7.13 -18.37
N SER A 672 -18.02 7.34 -18.11
CA SER A 672 -18.61 7.03 -16.80
C SER A 672 -18.88 5.53 -16.64
N ILE A 673 -19.01 5.06 -15.39
CA ILE A 673 -19.37 3.66 -15.10
C ILE A 673 -20.71 3.24 -15.74
N ASN A 674 -21.66 4.18 -15.84
CA ASN A 674 -22.96 3.95 -16.51
C ASN A 674 -22.77 3.63 -18.00
N GLU A 675 -21.89 4.36 -18.69
CA GLU A 675 -21.60 4.10 -20.10
C GLU A 675 -20.92 2.74 -20.30
N LEU A 676 -20.03 2.34 -19.38
CA LEU A 676 -19.41 1.01 -19.41
C LEU A 676 -20.44 -0.10 -19.17
N ALA A 677 -21.33 0.09 -18.20
CA ALA A 677 -22.43 -0.83 -17.92
C ALA A 677 -23.38 -0.99 -19.12
N GLU A 678 -23.75 0.10 -19.79
CA GLU A 678 -24.57 0.07 -21.00
C GLU A 678 -23.91 -0.75 -22.14
N LEU A 679 -22.59 -0.61 -22.34
CA LEU A 679 -21.85 -1.40 -23.33
C LEU A 679 -21.89 -2.91 -23.03
N LEU A 680 -21.90 -3.31 -21.76
CA LEU A 680 -21.99 -4.71 -21.36
C LEU A 680 -23.42 -5.28 -21.52
N LEU A 681 -24.43 -4.42 -21.45
CA LEU A 681 -25.84 -4.79 -21.60
C LEU A 681 -26.29 -4.91 -23.08
N ASP A 682 -25.56 -4.30 -24.02
CA ASP A 682 -25.85 -4.36 -25.48
C ASP A 682 -25.46 -5.71 -26.14
N GLY A 683 -25.67 -6.80 -25.40
CA GLY A 683 -25.29 -8.17 -25.79
C GLY A 683 -26.43 -9.03 -26.32
N PRO A 684 -26.13 -10.27 -26.74
CA PRO A 684 -27.15 -11.22 -27.19
C PRO A 684 -28.16 -11.54 -26.09
N GLU A 685 -29.45 -11.63 -26.43
CA GLU A 685 -30.50 -12.02 -25.47
C GLU A 685 -30.16 -13.37 -24.81
N VAL A 686 -30.30 -13.41 -23.48
CA VAL A 686 -30.11 -14.64 -22.70
C VAL A 686 -31.02 -15.75 -23.24
N PRO A 687 -30.46 -16.94 -23.58
CA PRO A 687 -31.24 -18.04 -24.13
C PRO A 687 -32.35 -18.49 -23.17
N LYS A 688 -33.59 -18.42 -23.66
CA LYS A 688 -34.81 -18.77 -22.89
C LYS A 688 -34.95 -20.28 -22.66
N GLY A 689 -34.25 -21.10 -23.45
CA GLY A 689 -34.39 -22.55 -23.44
C GLY A 689 -35.76 -23.04 -23.92
N LEU A 690 -35.94 -24.36 -23.93
CA LEU A 690 -37.22 -24.99 -24.29
C LEU A 690 -38.06 -25.19 -23.02
N LEU A 691 -39.17 -24.44 -22.89
CA LEU A 691 -40.04 -24.49 -21.72
C LEU A 691 -40.76 -25.83 -21.59
N LEU A 692 -40.69 -26.44 -20.39
CA LEU A 692 -41.40 -27.65 -20.04
C LEU A 692 -42.75 -27.32 -19.39
N PRO A 693 -43.77 -28.21 -19.50
CA PRO A 693 -45.01 -28.08 -18.76
C PRO A 693 -44.76 -27.93 -17.25
N SER A 694 -45.56 -27.09 -16.57
CA SER A 694 -45.38 -26.80 -15.14
C SER A 694 -45.57 -28.02 -14.22
N ASP A 695 -46.23 -29.07 -14.70
CA ASP A 695 -46.47 -30.34 -14.00
C ASP A 695 -45.51 -31.46 -14.45
N ALA A 696 -44.47 -31.15 -15.22
CA ALA A 696 -43.46 -32.12 -15.64
C ALA A 696 -42.68 -32.68 -14.44
N ARG A 697 -42.63 -34.02 -14.32
CA ARG A 697 -41.88 -34.74 -13.28
C ARG A 697 -40.66 -35.49 -13.81
N GLY A 698 -40.60 -35.72 -15.12
CA GLY A 698 -39.50 -36.42 -15.78
C GLY A 698 -39.37 -36.01 -17.24
N LEU A 699 -38.26 -36.41 -17.86
CA LEU A 699 -37.98 -36.23 -19.29
C LEU A 699 -37.71 -37.59 -19.92
N ALA A 700 -38.28 -37.81 -21.10
CA ALA A 700 -38.05 -39.00 -21.91
C ALA A 700 -37.58 -38.59 -23.31
N ILE A 701 -36.52 -39.21 -23.82
CA ILE A 701 -35.95 -38.92 -25.15
C ILE A 701 -35.60 -40.22 -25.88
N TRP A 702 -35.97 -40.30 -27.15
CA TRP A 702 -35.53 -41.37 -28.04
C TRP A 702 -34.16 -41.06 -28.62
N VAL A 703 -33.20 -41.95 -28.41
CA VAL A 703 -31.82 -41.80 -28.89
C VAL A 703 -31.34 -43.06 -29.58
N GLN A 704 -30.50 -42.89 -30.60
CA GLN A 704 -29.73 -43.96 -31.21
C GLN A 704 -28.26 -43.53 -31.30
N PRO A 705 -27.36 -44.09 -30.47
CA PRO A 705 -25.94 -43.78 -30.52
C PRO A 705 -25.26 -44.47 -31.71
N GLY A 706 -24.26 -43.82 -32.29
CA GLY A 706 -23.43 -44.33 -33.38
C GLY A 706 -21.95 -44.09 -33.08
N GLY A 707 -21.19 -45.18 -32.91
CA GLY A 707 -19.74 -45.10 -32.64
C GLY A 707 -19.36 -44.67 -31.21
N LEU A 708 -20.26 -44.80 -30.23
CA LEU A 708 -19.98 -44.48 -28.82
C LEU A 708 -19.44 -45.68 -28.02
N ASN A 709 -18.57 -45.41 -27.05
CA ASN A 709 -18.14 -46.39 -26.05
C ASN A 709 -19.27 -46.74 -25.07
N GLN A 710 -19.22 -47.94 -24.46
CA GLN A 710 -20.21 -48.46 -23.50
C GLN A 710 -20.36 -47.64 -22.19
N GLY A 711 -19.65 -46.52 -22.04
CA GLY A 711 -19.66 -45.65 -20.86
C GLY A 711 -20.20 -44.23 -21.10
N ALA A 712 -20.70 -43.92 -22.30
CA ALA A 712 -21.25 -42.60 -22.61
C ALA A 712 -22.56 -42.35 -21.86
N ASN A 713 -22.73 -41.14 -21.33
CA ASN A 713 -23.91 -40.71 -20.57
C ASN A 713 -24.54 -39.48 -21.20
N LEU A 714 -25.87 -39.43 -21.18
CA LEU A 714 -26.67 -38.27 -21.58
C LEU A 714 -27.13 -37.51 -20.34
N TRP A 715 -26.90 -36.20 -20.35
CA TRP A 715 -27.34 -35.26 -19.33
C TRP A 715 -28.23 -34.19 -19.96
N ALA A 716 -29.22 -33.73 -19.21
CA ALA A 716 -29.99 -32.54 -19.53
C ALA A 716 -29.64 -31.44 -18.54
N ARG A 717 -29.27 -30.26 -19.04
CA ARG A 717 -29.16 -29.06 -18.22
C ARG A 717 -30.48 -28.32 -18.25
N LEU A 718 -31.03 -28.09 -17.06
CA LEU A 718 -32.31 -27.44 -16.85
C LEU A 718 -32.10 -26.16 -16.05
N ARG A 719 -33.00 -25.19 -16.25
CA ARG A 719 -33.10 -23.96 -15.48
C ARG A 719 -34.48 -23.87 -14.86
N ASP A 720 -34.53 -23.62 -13.55
CA ASP A 720 -35.78 -23.50 -12.78
C ASP A 720 -36.41 -22.09 -12.92
N ALA A 721 -37.59 -21.90 -12.31
CA ALA A 721 -38.31 -20.62 -12.36
C ALA A 721 -37.58 -19.44 -11.69
N ARG A 722 -36.65 -19.71 -10.77
CA ARG A 722 -35.80 -18.70 -10.09
C ARG A 722 -34.51 -18.43 -10.84
N GLY A 723 -34.22 -19.20 -11.88
CA GLY A 723 -33.01 -19.08 -12.69
C GLY A 723 -31.84 -19.97 -12.25
N LEU A 724 -32.06 -20.93 -11.34
CA LEU A 724 -31.07 -21.90 -10.93
C LEU A 724 -30.83 -22.95 -12.02
N TYR A 725 -29.56 -23.14 -12.41
CA TYR A 725 -29.15 -24.19 -13.32
C TYR A 725 -28.81 -25.48 -12.56
N PHE A 726 -29.34 -26.60 -13.04
CA PHE A 726 -29.04 -27.92 -12.50
C PHE A 726 -28.97 -28.96 -13.61
N ASP A 727 -28.19 -30.01 -13.37
CA ASP A 727 -28.07 -31.12 -14.29
C ASP A 727 -28.95 -32.29 -13.84
N VAL A 728 -29.61 -32.93 -14.79
CA VAL A 728 -30.35 -34.18 -14.59
C VAL A 728 -29.67 -35.26 -15.41
N TRP A 729 -29.35 -36.38 -14.76
CA TRP A 729 -28.87 -37.56 -15.46
C TRP A 729 -30.05 -38.22 -16.19
N LEU A 730 -30.01 -38.27 -17.53
CA LEU A 730 -31.08 -38.90 -18.30
C LEU A 730 -30.87 -40.41 -18.40
N GLY A 731 -29.63 -40.85 -18.60
CA GLY A 731 -29.27 -42.27 -18.66
C GLY A 731 -28.00 -42.55 -19.47
N GLY A 732 -27.60 -43.81 -19.52
CA GLY A 732 -26.46 -44.29 -20.31
C GLY A 732 -26.82 -44.46 -21.79
N LEU A 733 -25.91 -44.07 -22.68
CA LEU A 733 -25.99 -44.24 -24.13
C LEU A 733 -25.28 -45.55 -24.53
N ALA A 734 -25.87 -46.69 -24.18
CA ALA A 734 -25.32 -48.01 -24.48
C ALA A 734 -26.38 -48.89 -25.18
N GLY A 735 -26.02 -49.44 -26.36
CA GLY A 735 -26.89 -50.34 -27.13
C GLY A 735 -26.96 -49.96 -28.60
N GLU A 736 -27.22 -50.96 -29.46
CA GLU A 736 -27.46 -50.75 -30.88
C GLU A 736 -28.95 -50.47 -31.15
N GLY A 737 -29.25 -49.48 -31.99
CA GLY A 737 -30.62 -49.11 -32.38
C GLY A 737 -31.30 -48.07 -31.46
N TRP A 738 -32.55 -47.77 -31.78
CA TRP A 738 -33.38 -46.80 -31.05
C TRP A 738 -33.75 -47.32 -29.67
N HIS A 739 -33.44 -46.54 -28.63
CA HIS A 739 -33.91 -46.80 -27.27
C HIS A 739 -34.41 -45.51 -26.61
N LEU A 740 -35.38 -45.69 -25.72
CA LEU A 740 -35.97 -44.61 -24.93
C LEU A 740 -35.17 -44.46 -23.64
N VAL A 741 -34.62 -43.27 -23.43
CA VAL A 741 -33.96 -42.88 -22.19
C VAL A 741 -34.93 -41.99 -21.41
N GLN A 742 -35.26 -42.38 -20.18
CA GLN A 742 -36.19 -41.64 -19.33
C GLN A 742 -35.62 -41.47 -17.93
N SER A 743 -35.84 -40.31 -17.33
CA SER A 743 -35.40 -40.00 -15.97
C SER A 743 -36.34 -39.01 -15.29
N ASP A 744 -36.41 -39.09 -13.96
CA ASP A 744 -37.08 -38.11 -13.12
C ASP A 744 -36.23 -36.83 -13.04
N LEU A 745 -36.88 -35.67 -12.84
CA LEU A 745 -36.21 -34.38 -12.72
C LEU A 745 -35.53 -34.19 -11.35
N THR A 746 -34.72 -35.16 -10.93
CA THR A 746 -33.94 -35.08 -9.69
C THR A 746 -32.63 -34.34 -9.94
N PRO A 747 -32.39 -33.18 -9.31
CA PRO A 747 -31.17 -32.40 -9.53
C PRO A 747 -29.94 -33.16 -9.01
N VAL A 748 -28.91 -33.27 -9.85
CA VAL A 748 -27.62 -33.84 -9.48
C VAL A 748 -26.61 -32.71 -9.33
N VAL A 749 -26.24 -32.38 -8.10
CA VAL A 749 -25.19 -31.38 -7.81
C VAL A 749 -23.84 -32.08 -7.69
N ALA A 750 -22.97 -31.88 -8.67
CA ALA A 750 -21.61 -32.42 -8.61
C ALA A 750 -20.72 -31.58 -7.69
N ALA A 751 -20.50 -32.04 -6.46
CA ALA A 751 -19.57 -31.42 -5.51
C ALA A 751 -18.14 -31.97 -5.70
N GLY A 752 -17.34 -31.35 -6.59
CA GLY A 752 -15.88 -31.49 -6.64
C GLY A 752 -15.31 -32.89 -6.96
N ARG A 753 -13.96 -32.99 -6.98
CA ARG A 753 -13.20 -34.23 -7.31
C ARG A 753 -13.34 -35.36 -6.27
N ARG A 754 -13.94 -35.10 -5.11
CA ARG A 754 -14.29 -36.11 -4.11
C ARG A 754 -15.80 -36.31 -4.14
N PHE A 755 -16.22 -37.36 -4.83
CA PHE A 755 -17.60 -37.84 -4.84
C PHE A 755 -17.98 -38.35 -3.45
N ILE A 756 -18.36 -37.43 -2.56
CA ILE A 756 -19.10 -37.77 -1.35
C ILE A 756 -20.57 -37.74 -1.79
N ASN A 757 -21.23 -38.90 -1.72
CA ASN A 757 -22.69 -39.07 -1.86
C ASN A 757 -23.45 -38.36 -0.73
N GLN A 758 -23.17 -37.08 -0.47
CA GLN A 758 -24.10 -36.23 0.23
C GLN A 758 -25.03 -35.67 -0.83
N GLU A 759 -26.19 -36.32 -0.95
CA GLU A 759 -27.38 -35.77 -1.58
C GLU A 759 -27.68 -34.41 -0.92
N ARG A 760 -27.07 -33.33 -1.42
CA ARG A 760 -27.58 -32.00 -1.15
C ARG A 760 -28.92 -31.93 -1.86
N ASN A 761 -30.00 -32.09 -1.10
CA ASN A 761 -31.37 -31.83 -1.56
C ASN A 761 -31.47 -30.35 -1.92
N VAL A 762 -31.18 -30.02 -3.18
CA VAL A 762 -31.44 -28.68 -3.72
C VAL A 762 -32.89 -28.64 -4.16
N SER A 763 -33.68 -27.82 -3.47
CA SER A 763 -35.08 -27.55 -3.85
C SER A 763 -35.09 -26.86 -5.22
N VAL A 764 -35.81 -27.40 -6.19
CA VAL A 764 -35.97 -26.84 -7.55
C VAL A 764 -37.45 -26.55 -7.82
N LEU A 765 -37.76 -25.41 -8.45
CA LEU A 765 -39.14 -24.95 -8.66
C LEU A 765 -39.55 -24.97 -10.14
N PRO A 766 -40.67 -25.63 -10.51
CA PRO A 766 -41.22 -25.55 -11.87
C PRO A 766 -41.84 -24.16 -12.14
N PRO A 767 -42.04 -23.76 -13.42
CA PRO A 767 -41.72 -24.51 -14.64
C PRO A 767 -40.22 -24.57 -14.92
N PHE A 768 -39.77 -25.68 -15.50
CA PHE A 768 -38.39 -25.90 -15.90
C PHE A 768 -38.20 -25.53 -17.38
N SER A 769 -37.01 -25.05 -17.73
CA SER A 769 -36.60 -24.82 -19.12
C SER A 769 -35.38 -25.67 -19.45
N LEU A 770 -35.44 -26.44 -20.54
CA LEU A 770 -34.32 -27.22 -21.06
C LEU A 770 -33.34 -26.30 -21.79
N GLN A 771 -32.11 -26.24 -21.28
CA GLN A 771 -31.06 -25.34 -21.76
C GLN A 771 -30.10 -26.04 -22.70
N ALA A 772 -29.71 -27.28 -22.41
CA ALA A 772 -28.80 -28.05 -23.25
C ALA A 772 -28.86 -29.55 -22.97
N PHE A 773 -28.52 -30.36 -23.96
CA PHE A 773 -28.13 -31.76 -23.81
C PHE A 773 -26.62 -31.90 -23.84
N GLN A 774 -26.07 -32.66 -22.91
CA GLN A 774 -24.63 -32.87 -22.78
C GLN A 774 -24.30 -34.35 -22.83
N ILE A 775 -23.28 -34.70 -23.61
CA ILE A 775 -22.79 -36.07 -23.75
C ILE A 775 -21.41 -36.15 -23.10
N THR A 776 -21.30 -36.95 -22.05
CA THR A 776 -20.04 -37.13 -21.29
C THR A 776 -19.61 -38.58 -21.29
N ASP A 777 -18.31 -38.85 -21.15
CA ASP A 777 -17.82 -40.21 -20.90
C ASP A 777 -18.06 -40.66 -19.44
N ARG A 778 -17.67 -41.90 -19.09
CA ARG A 778 -17.83 -42.54 -17.77
C ARG A 778 -17.26 -41.72 -16.61
N PHE A 779 -16.25 -40.88 -16.87
CA PHE A 779 -15.59 -40.03 -15.87
C PHE A 779 -16.12 -38.58 -15.84
N ARG A 780 -17.24 -38.31 -16.54
CA ARG A 780 -17.79 -36.95 -16.73
C ARG A 780 -16.78 -35.96 -17.33
N THR A 781 -15.88 -36.46 -18.18
CA THR A 781 -14.90 -35.66 -18.91
C THR A 781 -15.32 -35.48 -20.37
N SER A 782 -15.11 -34.30 -20.93
CA SER A 782 -15.32 -34.00 -22.36
C SER A 782 -14.17 -34.48 -23.25
N ALA A 783 -13.08 -34.97 -22.64
CA ALA A 783 -11.78 -35.17 -23.27
C ALA A 783 -11.55 -36.53 -23.95
N SER A 784 -12.57 -37.40 -24.11
CA SER A 784 -12.34 -38.66 -24.84
C SER A 784 -12.05 -38.35 -26.31
N SER A 785 -11.01 -38.93 -26.90
CA SER A 785 -10.57 -38.59 -28.27
C SER A 785 -11.47 -39.13 -29.38
N ASP A 786 -12.63 -39.73 -29.04
CA ASP A 786 -13.35 -40.61 -29.94
C ASP A 786 -14.37 -39.88 -30.82
N LEU A 787 -14.41 -40.27 -32.09
CA LEU A 787 -15.44 -39.86 -33.05
C LEU A 787 -16.77 -40.48 -32.63
N GLY A 788 -17.85 -39.70 -32.64
CA GLY A 788 -19.17 -40.23 -32.32
C GLY A 788 -20.30 -39.44 -32.98
N ALA A 789 -21.47 -40.07 -33.06
CA ALA A 789 -22.71 -39.44 -33.44
C ALA A 789 -23.87 -39.95 -32.58
N VAL A 790 -24.87 -39.10 -32.36
CA VAL A 790 -26.13 -39.47 -31.73
C VAL A 790 -27.27 -39.00 -32.61
N PHE A 791 -28.18 -39.90 -32.92
CA PHE A 791 -29.44 -39.59 -33.58
C PHE A 791 -30.51 -39.36 -32.51
N LEU A 792 -31.19 -38.23 -32.62
CA LEU A 792 -32.22 -37.78 -31.69
C LEU A 792 -33.59 -37.90 -32.36
N GLY A 793 -34.50 -38.59 -31.68
CA GLY A 793 -35.92 -38.65 -32.01
C GLY A 793 -36.72 -37.83 -31.01
N ARG A 794 -38.01 -38.13 -30.84
CA ARG A 794 -38.94 -37.34 -30.02
C ARG A 794 -38.53 -37.19 -28.54
N ILE A 795 -38.70 -35.98 -27.98
CA ILE A 795 -38.66 -35.68 -26.54
C ILE A 795 -40.08 -35.50 -26.00
N ASP A 796 -40.38 -36.20 -24.92
CA ASP A 796 -41.63 -36.11 -24.18
C ASP A 796 -41.35 -35.69 -22.72
N ALA A 797 -42.08 -34.67 -22.23
CA ALA A 797 -42.13 -34.33 -20.81
C ALA A 797 -43.16 -35.25 -20.13
N LEU A 798 -42.74 -35.92 -19.06
CA LEU A 798 -43.59 -36.86 -18.32
C LEU A 798 -44.43 -36.08 -17.31
N THR A 799 -45.73 -35.93 -17.59
CA THR A 799 -46.69 -35.30 -16.67
C THR A 799 -47.61 -36.34 -16.03
N PRO A 800 -48.26 -36.04 -14.88
CA PRO A 800 -49.28 -36.92 -14.30
C PRO A 800 -50.45 -37.26 -15.23
N ASN A 801 -50.71 -36.40 -16.24
CA ASN A 801 -51.77 -36.57 -17.23
C ASN A 801 -51.33 -37.34 -18.49
N GLY A 802 -50.06 -37.77 -18.55
CA GLY A 802 -49.45 -38.46 -19.69
C GLY A 802 -48.25 -37.72 -20.28
N PRO A 803 -47.50 -38.33 -21.21
CA PRO A 803 -46.37 -37.68 -21.87
C PRO A 803 -46.84 -36.56 -22.82
N VAL A 804 -46.24 -35.37 -22.69
CA VAL A 804 -46.46 -34.22 -23.56
C VAL A 804 -45.22 -34.02 -24.43
N THR A 805 -45.37 -34.10 -25.75
CA THR A 805 -44.24 -33.90 -26.68
C THR A 805 -43.77 -32.45 -26.65
N VAL A 806 -42.48 -32.26 -26.38
CA VAL A 806 -41.84 -30.93 -26.28
C VAL A 806 -41.08 -30.58 -27.56
N ALA A 807 -40.44 -31.57 -28.19
CA ALA A 807 -39.75 -31.45 -29.48
C ALA A 807 -39.73 -32.79 -30.22
N ASP A 808 -39.78 -32.77 -31.56
CA ASP A 808 -39.87 -33.97 -32.39
C ASP A 808 -38.61 -34.29 -33.22
N PHE A 809 -37.65 -33.35 -33.30
CA PHE A 809 -36.41 -33.44 -34.08
C PHE A 809 -36.60 -33.82 -35.55
N GLN A 810 -37.68 -33.35 -36.16
CA GLN A 810 -37.87 -33.47 -37.61
C GLN A 810 -37.07 -32.43 -38.40
N ASP A 811 -36.78 -31.27 -37.80
CA ASP A 811 -35.92 -30.21 -38.35
C ASP A 811 -34.71 -29.96 -37.42
N SER A 812 -33.53 -29.76 -38.00
CA SER A 812 -32.33 -29.37 -37.27
C SER A 812 -32.24 -27.88 -37.00
N ASN A 813 -33.00 -27.02 -37.70
CA ASN A 813 -32.90 -25.56 -37.58
C ASN A 813 -33.23 -25.01 -36.19
N ASP A 814 -34.03 -25.73 -35.40
CA ASP A 814 -34.37 -25.36 -34.03
C ASP A 814 -33.26 -25.67 -33.01
N TRP A 815 -32.18 -26.31 -33.46
CA TRP A 815 -31.08 -26.79 -32.62
C TRP A 815 -29.73 -26.29 -33.13
N SER A 816 -28.86 -25.94 -32.20
CA SER A 816 -27.50 -25.54 -32.49
C SER A 816 -26.51 -26.35 -31.66
N VAL A 817 -25.30 -26.53 -32.21
CA VAL A 817 -24.20 -27.18 -31.49
C VAL A 817 -23.60 -26.21 -30.48
N ILE A 818 -23.24 -26.72 -29.30
CA ILE A 818 -22.41 -25.98 -28.34
C ILE A 818 -21.01 -25.96 -28.94
N GLN A 819 -20.55 -24.82 -29.44
CA GLN A 819 -19.28 -24.74 -30.18
C GLN A 819 -18.07 -24.90 -29.26
N ASP A 820 -17.07 -25.63 -29.73
CA ASP A 820 -15.72 -25.55 -29.15
C ASP A 820 -14.95 -24.43 -29.87
N PHE A 821 -14.97 -23.22 -29.30
CA PHE A 821 -14.27 -22.08 -29.91
C PHE A 821 -12.75 -22.25 -29.92
N ALA A 822 -12.18 -23.16 -29.11
CA ALA A 822 -10.75 -23.44 -29.18
C ALA A 822 -10.38 -24.18 -30.49
N ARG A 823 -11.33 -24.92 -31.07
CA ARG A 823 -11.21 -25.62 -32.35
C ARG A 823 -12.55 -25.63 -33.10
N PRO A 824 -12.89 -24.52 -33.77
CA PRO A 824 -14.18 -24.40 -34.45
C PRO A 824 -14.33 -25.45 -35.57
N GLY A 825 -15.57 -25.87 -35.80
CA GLY A 825 -15.93 -26.78 -36.91
C GLY A 825 -15.82 -28.28 -36.59
N LEU A 826 -15.55 -28.67 -35.34
CA LEU A 826 -15.51 -30.08 -34.95
C LEU A 826 -16.89 -30.72 -34.73
N TYR A 827 -17.94 -29.92 -34.55
CA TYR A 827 -19.28 -30.38 -34.23
C TYR A 827 -20.26 -30.00 -35.33
N ALA A 828 -21.20 -30.89 -35.65
CA ALA A 828 -22.21 -30.67 -36.66
C ALA A 828 -23.57 -31.21 -36.22
N VAL A 829 -24.63 -30.47 -36.58
CA VAL A 829 -26.04 -30.86 -36.42
C VAL A 829 -26.71 -30.83 -37.79
N GLU A 830 -27.33 -31.93 -38.19
CA GLU A 830 -27.93 -32.09 -39.51
C GLU A 830 -29.21 -32.92 -39.43
N THR A 831 -30.22 -32.60 -40.22
CA THR A 831 -31.36 -33.49 -40.45
C THR A 831 -30.90 -34.73 -41.22
N SER A 832 -31.12 -35.91 -40.65
CA SER A 832 -30.66 -37.18 -41.21
C SER A 832 -31.80 -38.20 -41.37
N THR A 833 -31.75 -38.89 -42.51
CA THR A 833 -32.54 -40.08 -42.83
C THR A 833 -31.71 -41.37 -42.71
N SER A 834 -30.44 -41.29 -42.29
CA SER A 834 -29.51 -42.43 -42.28
C SER A 834 -29.78 -43.44 -41.15
N ALA A 835 -30.40 -42.99 -40.05
CA ALA A 835 -30.86 -43.84 -38.95
C ALA A 835 -32.34 -44.24 -39.11
N SER A 836 -32.88 -44.12 -40.33
CA SER A 836 -34.28 -44.45 -40.60
C SER A 836 -34.55 -45.95 -40.41
N GLY A 837 -35.40 -46.24 -39.44
CA GLY A 837 -36.09 -47.51 -39.25
C GLY A 837 -37.60 -47.30 -39.32
N GLY A 838 -38.40 -48.31 -38.98
CA GLY A 838 -39.87 -48.18 -38.99
C GLY A 838 -40.47 -47.20 -37.96
N GLN A 839 -39.66 -46.66 -37.03
CA GLN A 839 -40.14 -45.88 -35.89
C GLN A 839 -40.00 -44.35 -36.07
N PHE A 840 -38.87 -43.87 -36.60
CA PHE A 840 -38.64 -42.46 -36.93
C PHE A 840 -38.09 -42.33 -38.37
N PRO A 841 -38.85 -41.78 -39.33
CA PRO A 841 -38.42 -41.67 -40.73
C PRO A 841 -37.40 -40.54 -40.96
N VAL A 842 -37.42 -39.51 -40.12
CA VAL A 842 -36.48 -38.38 -40.10
C VAL A 842 -36.03 -38.17 -38.66
N SER A 843 -34.76 -37.82 -38.46
CA SER A 843 -34.16 -37.58 -37.14
C SER A 843 -33.06 -36.53 -37.22
N THR A 844 -32.77 -35.82 -36.13
CA THR A 844 -31.62 -34.92 -36.06
C THR A 844 -30.37 -35.69 -35.65
N ARG A 845 -29.31 -35.60 -36.45
CA ARG A 845 -28.01 -36.20 -36.17
C ARG A 845 -27.07 -35.14 -35.58
N TYR A 846 -26.62 -35.37 -34.37
CA TYR A 846 -25.48 -34.66 -33.79
C TYR A 846 -24.22 -35.50 -33.95
N SER A 847 -23.14 -34.91 -34.46
CA SER A 847 -21.87 -35.61 -34.66
C SER A 847 -20.68 -34.74 -34.31
N TRP A 848 -19.59 -35.38 -33.87
CA TRP A 848 -18.36 -34.70 -33.51
C TRP A 848 -17.11 -35.43 -34.01
N ALA A 849 -16.11 -34.63 -34.38
CA ALA A 849 -14.79 -35.06 -34.80
C ALA A 849 -13.84 -35.27 -33.61
N THR A 850 -12.75 -36.00 -33.84
CA THR A 850 -11.70 -36.23 -32.84
C THR A 850 -10.88 -34.96 -32.59
N GLY A 851 -10.63 -34.65 -31.31
CA GLY A 851 -9.68 -33.62 -30.90
C GLY A 851 -10.30 -32.24 -30.71
N GLY A 852 -10.92 -32.03 -29.56
CA GLY A 852 -11.37 -30.76 -28.97
C GLY A 852 -11.38 -30.90 -27.45
N VAL A 853 -11.49 -29.79 -26.72
CA VAL A 853 -11.58 -29.77 -25.24
C VAL A 853 -12.94 -29.27 -24.75
N GLY A 854 -13.77 -28.73 -25.65
CA GLY A 854 -15.11 -28.24 -25.37
C GLY A 854 -16.11 -29.33 -25.02
N MET A 855 -17.23 -28.91 -24.42
CA MET A 855 -18.35 -29.79 -24.12
C MET A 855 -19.05 -30.26 -25.39
N ARG A 856 -19.35 -31.55 -25.45
CA ARG A 856 -20.18 -32.13 -26.52
C ARG A 856 -21.64 -31.98 -26.14
N GLY A 857 -22.37 -31.17 -26.89
CA GLY A 857 -23.77 -30.99 -26.63
C GLY A 857 -24.53 -30.23 -27.71
N LEU A 858 -25.84 -30.25 -27.53
CA LEU A 858 -26.80 -29.54 -28.36
C LEU A 858 -27.65 -28.65 -27.48
N ARG A 859 -28.08 -27.52 -28.03
CA ARG A 859 -29.00 -26.60 -27.36
C ARG A 859 -30.11 -26.14 -28.30
N PRO A 860 -31.29 -25.78 -27.77
CA PRO A 860 -32.34 -25.18 -28.56
C PRO A 860 -31.99 -23.74 -28.95
N GLY A 861 -32.49 -23.29 -30.09
CA GLY A 861 -32.34 -21.92 -30.59
C GLY A 861 -31.09 -21.66 -31.45
N PRO A 862 -30.94 -20.42 -31.96
CA PRO A 862 -29.87 -20.03 -32.89
C PRO A 862 -28.50 -20.12 -32.24
N THR A 863 -27.42 -20.19 -33.04
CA THR A 863 -26.02 -20.18 -32.57
C THR A 863 -25.71 -18.97 -31.70
N GLU A 864 -24.73 -19.13 -30.81
CA GLU A 864 -24.47 -18.14 -29.76
C GLU A 864 -23.78 -16.92 -30.37
N GLY A 865 -24.20 -15.73 -29.93
CA GLY A 865 -23.51 -14.49 -30.26
C GLY A 865 -22.27 -14.29 -29.39
N ALA A 866 -21.34 -13.46 -29.85
CA ALA A 866 -20.20 -13.06 -29.04
C ALA A 866 -20.67 -12.25 -27.82
N VAL A 867 -20.08 -12.52 -26.64
CA VAL A 867 -20.43 -11.83 -25.40
C VAL A 867 -19.72 -10.48 -25.37
N PRO A 868 -20.42 -9.34 -25.20
CA PRO A 868 -19.76 -8.05 -25.08
C PRO A 868 -18.87 -8.04 -23.83
N ALA A 869 -17.67 -7.51 -23.98
CA ALA A 869 -16.76 -7.27 -22.88
C ALA A 869 -16.04 -5.93 -23.00
N VAL A 870 -15.74 -5.35 -21.84
CA VAL A 870 -14.83 -4.23 -21.70
C VAL A 870 -13.48 -4.79 -21.24
N VAL A 871 -12.40 -4.42 -21.91
CA VAL A 871 -11.06 -4.95 -21.64
C VAL A 871 -10.07 -3.82 -21.38
N ASN A 872 -8.91 -4.13 -20.80
CA ASN A 872 -7.83 -3.15 -20.67
C ASN A 872 -6.95 -3.08 -21.93
N GLN A 873 -6.17 -2.01 -22.06
CA GLN A 873 -5.29 -1.80 -23.22
C GLN A 873 -4.29 -2.95 -23.45
N GLU A 874 -3.76 -3.54 -22.37
CA GLU A 874 -2.83 -4.69 -22.46
C GLU A 874 -3.51 -5.93 -23.08
N PHE A 875 -4.80 -6.15 -22.80
CA PHE A 875 -5.55 -7.23 -23.43
C PHE A 875 -5.60 -7.06 -24.96
N LEU A 876 -5.83 -5.83 -25.45
CA LEU A 876 -5.86 -5.55 -26.90
C LEU A 876 -4.50 -5.84 -27.56
N GLU A 877 -3.42 -5.41 -26.92
CA GLU A 877 -2.05 -5.62 -27.41
C GLU A 877 -1.68 -7.12 -27.44
N LEU A 878 -2.08 -7.88 -26.42
CA LEU A 878 -1.85 -9.33 -26.34
C LEU A 878 -2.75 -10.13 -27.29
N ALA A 879 -3.98 -9.66 -27.52
CA ALA A 879 -4.94 -10.26 -28.42
C ALA A 879 -4.69 -9.92 -29.89
N ASP A 880 -3.87 -8.90 -30.19
CA ASP A 880 -3.73 -8.26 -31.51
C ASP A 880 -5.10 -7.88 -32.08
N ALA A 881 -5.95 -7.27 -31.25
CA ALA A 881 -7.37 -6.99 -31.53
C ALA A 881 -7.71 -5.52 -31.32
N SER A 882 -8.76 -5.05 -31.99
CA SER A 882 -9.32 -3.69 -31.86
C SER A 882 -10.74 -3.72 -31.29
N VAL A 883 -11.25 -2.57 -30.83
CA VAL A 883 -12.64 -2.43 -30.38
C VAL A 883 -13.59 -2.79 -31.53
N GLY A 884 -14.52 -3.71 -31.26
CA GLY A 884 -15.47 -4.29 -32.21
C GLY A 884 -15.07 -5.68 -32.73
N ASP A 885 -13.83 -6.13 -32.53
CA ASP A 885 -13.38 -7.45 -32.95
C ASP A 885 -13.86 -8.57 -32.00
N ASP A 886 -14.07 -9.76 -32.56
CA ASP A 886 -14.40 -10.98 -31.82
C ASP A 886 -13.13 -11.77 -31.50
N VAL A 887 -12.91 -12.05 -30.21
CA VAL A 887 -11.73 -12.76 -29.70
C VAL A 887 -12.16 -14.04 -29.00
N ILE A 888 -11.43 -15.13 -29.25
CA ILE A 888 -11.62 -16.39 -28.54
C ILE A 888 -11.00 -16.26 -27.15
N PHE A 889 -11.85 -16.34 -26.14
CA PHE A 889 -11.45 -16.26 -24.75
C PHE A 889 -11.62 -17.61 -24.05
N GLY A 890 -10.50 -18.17 -23.58
CA GLY A 890 -10.49 -19.43 -22.84
C GLY A 890 -10.82 -19.19 -21.37
N LEU A 891 -11.65 -20.03 -20.79
CA LEU A 891 -11.86 -20.17 -19.34
C LEU A 891 -11.27 -21.50 -18.89
N SER A 892 -11.30 -21.78 -17.58
CA SER A 892 -10.62 -22.96 -17.01
C SER A 892 -10.96 -24.31 -17.67
N THR A 893 -12.18 -24.47 -18.22
CA THR A 893 -12.67 -25.75 -18.76
C THR A 893 -13.36 -25.66 -20.12
N TYR A 894 -13.54 -24.45 -20.67
CA TYR A 894 -14.21 -24.20 -21.96
C TYR A 894 -13.75 -22.85 -22.53
N SER A 895 -14.12 -22.53 -23.75
CA SER A 895 -13.87 -21.22 -24.38
C SER A 895 -15.17 -20.58 -24.83
N VAL A 896 -15.16 -19.25 -24.93
CA VAL A 896 -16.28 -18.42 -25.37
C VAL A 896 -15.80 -17.39 -26.38
N MET A 897 -16.69 -16.92 -27.24
CA MET A 897 -16.41 -15.79 -28.13
C MET A 897 -16.75 -14.50 -27.40
N VAL A 898 -15.82 -13.56 -27.35
CA VAL A 898 -16.00 -12.27 -26.68
C VAL A 898 -15.87 -11.16 -27.72
N ASN A 899 -16.87 -10.27 -27.77
CA ASN A 899 -16.81 -9.06 -28.59
C ASN A 899 -16.24 -7.92 -27.74
N ILE A 900 -15.21 -7.24 -28.24
CA ILE A 900 -14.62 -6.11 -27.52
C ILE A 900 -15.52 -4.88 -27.69
N ALA A 901 -16.39 -4.62 -26.73
CA ALA A 901 -17.35 -3.52 -26.76
C ALA A 901 -16.74 -2.17 -26.35
N GLY A 902 -15.71 -2.19 -25.49
CA GLY A 902 -15.05 -0.99 -25.00
C GLY A 902 -13.72 -1.25 -24.32
N VAL A 903 -13.05 -0.16 -23.94
CA VAL A 903 -11.76 -0.20 -23.23
C VAL A 903 -11.87 0.57 -21.93
N ALA A 904 -11.35 -0.01 -20.85
CA ALA A 904 -11.14 0.67 -19.58
C ALA A 904 -9.73 0.33 -19.09
N ASP A 905 -8.90 1.34 -18.84
CA ASP A 905 -7.53 1.12 -18.37
C ASP A 905 -7.52 0.60 -16.93
N TYR A 906 -8.46 1.06 -16.12
CA TYR A 906 -8.61 0.69 -14.72
C TYR A 906 -10.08 0.40 -14.39
N PHE A 907 -10.30 -0.61 -13.55
CA PHE A 907 -11.62 -0.92 -12.98
C PHE A 907 -11.43 -1.40 -11.54
N PRO A 908 -12.28 -0.96 -10.59
CA PRO A 908 -12.09 -1.28 -9.18
C PRO A 908 -11.79 -2.76 -8.96
N THR A 909 -10.86 -3.05 -8.06
CA THR A 909 -10.38 -4.40 -7.70
C THR A 909 -9.56 -5.12 -8.79
N MET A 910 -9.39 -4.55 -9.97
CA MET A 910 -8.59 -5.11 -11.08
C MET A 910 -7.27 -4.35 -11.22
N ASP A 911 -6.14 -5.05 -11.22
CA ASP A 911 -4.83 -4.42 -11.37
C ASP A 911 -4.22 -4.73 -12.74
N PRO A 912 -4.19 -3.76 -13.69
CA PRO A 912 -3.58 -3.96 -15.00
C PRO A 912 -2.07 -4.15 -14.95
N GLY A 913 -1.39 -3.82 -13.83
CA GLY A 913 0.04 -4.10 -13.66
C GLY A 913 0.36 -5.58 -13.45
N LYS A 914 -0.62 -6.35 -12.94
CA LYS A 914 -0.44 -7.78 -12.60
C LYS A 914 -0.91 -8.69 -13.72
N LYS A 915 -2.12 -8.46 -14.26
CA LYS A 915 -2.72 -9.26 -15.33
C LYS A 915 -3.68 -8.42 -16.18
N PRO A 916 -3.81 -8.69 -17.49
CA PRO A 916 -4.89 -8.13 -18.29
C PRO A 916 -6.25 -8.57 -17.73
N PHE A 917 -7.27 -7.75 -17.92
CA PHE A 917 -8.61 -8.04 -17.41
C PHE A 917 -9.72 -7.89 -18.45
N VAL A 918 -10.82 -8.61 -18.18
CA VAL A 918 -12.04 -8.65 -18.98
C VAL A 918 -13.24 -8.48 -18.06
N LEU A 919 -14.07 -7.47 -18.35
CA LEU A 919 -15.32 -7.17 -17.67
C LEU A 919 -16.50 -7.63 -18.53
N MET A 920 -17.47 -8.32 -17.94
CA MET A 920 -18.62 -8.91 -18.66
C MET A 920 -19.90 -8.74 -17.83
N ASP A 921 -21.07 -8.82 -18.47
CA ASP A 921 -22.33 -8.91 -17.73
C ASP A 921 -22.49 -10.30 -17.08
N LEU A 922 -22.89 -10.32 -15.80
CA LEU A 922 -23.08 -11.53 -15.02
C LEU A 922 -24.18 -12.42 -15.60
N GLY A 923 -25.32 -11.85 -16.01
CA GLY A 923 -26.45 -12.63 -16.54
C GLY A 923 -26.10 -13.34 -17.84
N ILE A 924 -25.45 -12.65 -18.77
CA ILE A 924 -24.97 -13.24 -20.04
C ILE A 924 -23.87 -14.26 -19.75
N PHE A 925 -22.90 -13.92 -18.89
CA PHE A 925 -21.81 -14.82 -18.52
C PHE A 925 -22.34 -16.11 -17.87
N GLU A 926 -23.28 -16.04 -16.93
CA GLU A 926 -23.90 -17.21 -16.30
C GLU A 926 -24.60 -18.09 -17.32
N ALA A 927 -25.34 -17.50 -18.26
CA ALA A 927 -26.06 -18.24 -19.29
C ALA A 927 -25.11 -18.98 -20.24
N VAL A 928 -24.07 -18.31 -20.73
CA VAL A 928 -23.06 -18.88 -21.64
C VAL A 928 -22.19 -19.93 -20.92
N SER A 929 -21.76 -19.62 -19.69
CA SER A 929 -20.99 -20.54 -18.83
C SER A 929 -21.77 -21.83 -18.58
N ASN A 930 -23.06 -21.71 -18.28
CA ASN A 930 -23.94 -22.85 -18.10
C ASN A 930 -24.27 -23.57 -19.41
N GLN A 931 -23.84 -23.14 -20.59
CA GLN A 931 -23.94 -23.97 -21.79
C GLN A 931 -22.65 -24.76 -22.02
N HIS A 932 -21.50 -24.16 -21.74
CA HIS A 932 -20.20 -24.73 -22.09
C HIS A 932 -19.51 -25.49 -20.95
N SER A 933 -19.82 -25.19 -19.67
CA SER A 933 -19.15 -25.79 -18.52
C SER A 933 -19.75 -27.15 -18.11
N PRO A 934 -18.96 -28.22 -17.91
CA PRO A 934 -19.45 -29.54 -17.47
C PRO A 934 -20.03 -29.54 -16.06
N ILE A 935 -19.76 -28.49 -15.28
CA ILE A 935 -20.30 -28.28 -13.94
C ILE A 935 -21.15 -27.01 -14.01
N PRO A 936 -22.42 -27.04 -13.57
CA PRO A 936 -23.26 -25.87 -13.62
C PRO A 936 -22.65 -24.76 -12.74
N LEU A 937 -22.62 -23.55 -13.27
CA LEU A 937 -22.21 -22.38 -12.53
C LEU A 937 -23.41 -21.91 -11.69
N VAL A 938 -23.23 -21.89 -10.38
CA VAL A 938 -24.31 -21.62 -9.41
C VAL A 938 -24.05 -20.27 -8.74
N GLY A 939 -24.46 -19.19 -9.42
CA GLY A 939 -24.46 -17.84 -8.88
C GLY A 939 -23.09 -17.15 -8.81
N ALA A 940 -23.11 -15.92 -8.31
CA ALA A 940 -21.96 -15.11 -7.97
C ALA A 940 -21.13 -15.68 -6.81
N ASN A 941 -19.88 -15.23 -6.67
CA ASN A 941 -18.99 -15.56 -5.55
C ASN A 941 -18.58 -14.33 -4.73
N GLU A 942 -18.99 -13.13 -5.15
CA GLU A 942 -18.84 -11.87 -4.45
C GLU A 942 -20.17 -11.12 -4.47
N ILE A 943 -20.45 -10.38 -3.41
CA ILE A 943 -21.51 -9.37 -3.35
C ILE A 943 -20.90 -8.04 -2.94
N TRP A 944 -21.25 -6.99 -3.69
CA TRP A 944 -20.82 -5.62 -3.46
C TRP A 944 -22.04 -4.85 -2.98
N LEU A 945 -21.86 -4.02 -1.95
CA LEU A 945 -22.95 -3.33 -1.25
C LEU A 945 -22.59 -1.85 -1.09
N ASP A 946 -23.59 -1.01 -1.30
CA ASP A 946 -23.59 0.42 -0.98
C ASP A 946 -24.36 0.59 0.33
N LEU A 947 -23.72 1.17 1.33
CA LEU A 947 -24.28 1.30 2.67
C LEU A 947 -24.81 2.72 2.87
N THR A 948 -25.74 2.90 3.81
CA THR A 948 -26.19 4.25 4.22
C THR A 948 -25.06 4.98 4.97
N SER A 949 -24.05 5.44 4.26
CA SER A 949 -23.05 6.36 4.80
C SER A 949 -23.68 7.76 4.82
N THR A 950 -23.86 8.35 6.00
CA THR A 950 -24.38 9.73 6.10
C THR A 950 -23.32 10.67 5.51
N PRO A 951 -23.55 11.35 4.38
CA PRO A 951 -22.49 12.15 3.75
C PRO A 951 -22.29 13.46 4.53
N GLY A 952 -21.07 13.67 5.02
CA GLY A 952 -20.42 14.95 5.31
C GLY A 952 -21.22 16.09 5.94
N LEU A 953 -20.88 16.43 7.19
CA LEU A 953 -20.83 17.84 7.58
C LEU A 953 -19.38 18.31 7.48
N SER A 954 -19.16 19.19 6.51
CA SER A 954 -18.02 20.09 6.41
C SER A 954 -17.58 20.63 7.78
N ASP A 955 -16.28 20.60 8.02
CA ASP A 955 -15.49 21.21 9.11
C ASP A 955 -15.64 22.75 9.24
N GLN A 956 -16.87 23.23 9.31
CA GLN A 956 -17.20 24.62 9.66
C GLN A 956 -18.36 24.60 10.64
N ASP A 957 -18.08 24.15 11.86
CA ASP A 957 -18.48 24.78 13.11
C ASP A 957 -18.17 23.81 14.25
N ALA A 958 -16.94 23.93 14.75
CA ALA A 958 -16.49 23.23 15.95
C ALA A 958 -17.22 23.80 17.18
N ASP A 959 -17.97 22.95 17.87
CA ASP A 959 -18.07 22.98 19.33
C ASP A 959 -17.67 21.59 19.85
N GLN A 960 -16.52 21.56 20.54
CA GLN A 960 -15.67 20.39 20.74
C GLN A 960 -15.97 19.64 22.04
N ASP A 961 -17.17 19.79 22.61
CA ASP A 961 -17.55 19.23 23.92
C ASP A 961 -18.80 18.31 23.87
N ALA A 962 -19.22 17.85 22.68
CA ALA A 962 -20.35 16.90 22.52
C ALA A 962 -19.96 15.61 21.76
N LEU A 963 -18.66 15.29 21.69
CA LEU A 963 -18.08 14.25 20.83
C LEU A 963 -17.85 12.90 21.53
N ASP A 964 -18.76 12.49 22.42
CA ASP A 964 -18.69 11.18 23.08
C ASP A 964 -20.01 10.37 22.97
N GLY A 965 -20.91 10.68 22.03
CA GLY A 965 -22.18 9.93 22.00
C GLY A 965 -23.16 10.05 20.84
N LEU A 966 -22.79 10.50 19.63
CA LEU A 966 -23.74 10.59 18.50
C LEU A 966 -23.10 10.43 17.11
N GLY A 967 -22.31 9.37 16.93
CA GLY A 967 -21.86 8.91 15.62
C GLY A 967 -22.09 7.40 15.49
N ASP A 968 -23.35 6.97 15.41
CA ASP A 968 -23.67 5.58 15.05
C ASP A 968 -23.23 5.38 13.59
N LYS A 969 -21.98 4.92 13.42
CA LYS A 969 -21.53 4.26 12.19
C LYS A 969 -22.48 3.09 11.93
N VAL A 970 -22.83 2.85 10.67
CA VAL A 970 -23.58 1.65 10.29
C VAL A 970 -22.83 0.43 10.86
N ASP A 971 -23.49 -0.36 11.69
CA ASP A 971 -22.90 -1.57 12.25
C ASP A 971 -22.79 -2.62 11.14
N THR A 972 -21.65 -2.63 10.43
CA THR A 972 -21.32 -3.60 9.39
C THR A 972 -21.52 -5.04 9.90
N GLY A 973 -21.38 -5.27 11.20
CA GLY A 973 -21.66 -6.54 11.87
C GLY A 973 -23.10 -7.02 11.67
N GLN A 974 -24.10 -6.15 11.77
CA GLN A 974 -25.51 -6.51 11.57
C GLN A 974 -25.80 -6.94 10.12
N VAL A 975 -25.19 -6.25 9.15
CA VAL A 975 -25.33 -6.61 7.73
C VAL A 975 -24.66 -7.96 7.44
N LEU A 976 -23.47 -8.19 8.02
CA LEU A 976 -22.75 -9.47 7.91
C LEU A 976 -23.52 -10.62 8.56
N ASP A 977 -24.13 -10.40 9.71
CA ASP A 977 -24.95 -11.39 10.40
C ASP A 977 -26.22 -11.70 9.61
N PHE A 978 -26.88 -10.70 9.00
CA PHE A 978 -27.99 -10.94 8.08
C PHE A 978 -27.57 -11.78 6.85
N ILE A 979 -26.37 -11.55 6.30
CA ILE A 979 -25.82 -12.36 5.19
C ILE A 979 -25.54 -13.80 5.66
N ARG A 980 -25.03 -13.99 6.88
CA ARG A 980 -24.79 -15.32 7.46
C ARG A 980 -26.08 -16.07 7.77
N GLU A 981 -27.08 -15.39 8.35
CA GLU A 981 -28.44 -15.90 8.57
C GLU A 981 -29.12 -16.26 7.24
N SER A 982 -28.77 -15.56 6.16
CA SER A 982 -29.20 -15.88 4.80
C SER A 982 -28.56 -17.16 4.23
N GLY A 983 -27.76 -17.90 5.02
CA GLY A 983 -27.23 -19.21 4.67
C GLY A 983 -25.94 -19.17 3.83
N VAL A 984 -25.28 -18.01 3.78
CA VAL A 984 -24.06 -17.79 2.98
C VAL A 984 -22.81 -17.92 3.84
N SER A 985 -21.87 -18.75 3.42
CA SER A 985 -20.55 -18.87 4.08
C SER A 985 -19.61 -17.75 3.59
N VAL A 986 -19.56 -16.68 4.38
CA VAL A 986 -18.61 -15.57 4.22
C VAL A 986 -17.17 -16.10 4.34
N ARG A 987 -16.33 -15.79 3.36
CA ARG A 987 -14.90 -16.13 3.36
C ARG A 987 -14.05 -14.95 3.79
N GLU A 988 -14.26 -13.82 3.12
CA GLU A 988 -13.48 -12.60 3.30
C GLU A 988 -14.42 -11.40 3.17
N VAL A 989 -14.12 -10.36 3.95
CA VAL A 989 -14.86 -9.12 4.01
C VAL A 989 -13.88 -7.98 3.75
N PHE A 990 -14.27 -7.07 2.86
CA PHE A 990 -13.53 -5.86 2.56
C PHE A 990 -14.46 -4.69 2.84
N ASP A 991 -14.23 -4.00 3.94
CA ASP A 991 -14.94 -2.80 4.35
C ASP A 991 -14.10 -1.59 3.92
N ALA A 992 -14.69 -0.70 3.12
CA ALA A 992 -14.00 0.46 2.57
C ALA A 992 -13.52 1.40 3.68
N ASP A 993 -14.33 1.66 4.71
CA ASP A 993 -13.98 2.57 5.80
C ASP A 993 -12.83 2.01 6.64
N VAL A 994 -12.83 0.70 6.88
CA VAL A 994 -11.74 0.03 7.59
C VAL A 994 -10.44 0.07 6.77
N LEU A 995 -10.52 -0.23 5.47
CA LEU A 995 -9.36 -0.18 4.57
C LEU A 995 -8.82 1.25 4.37
N VAL A 996 -9.70 2.25 4.36
CA VAL A 996 -9.32 3.67 4.33
C VAL A 996 -8.65 4.04 5.66
N ALA A 997 -9.23 3.69 6.81
CA ALA A 997 -8.63 3.97 8.12
C ALA A 997 -7.25 3.30 8.28
N GLU A 998 -7.08 2.05 7.85
CA GLU A 998 -5.78 1.35 7.93
C GLU A 998 -4.68 2.02 7.09
N ARG A 999 -5.03 2.63 5.96
CA ARG A 999 -4.07 3.16 4.97
C ARG A 999 -3.90 4.69 5.02
N VAL A 1000 -4.96 5.45 5.32
CA VAL A 1000 -4.95 6.92 5.46
C VAL A 1000 -4.51 7.34 6.86
N ASP A 1001 -4.96 6.65 7.92
CA ASP A 1001 -4.50 6.89 9.29
C ASP A 1001 -3.16 6.20 9.58
N GLN A 1002 -2.26 6.19 8.60
CA GLN A 1002 -0.83 6.00 8.82
C GLN A 1002 -0.24 7.38 9.14
N PRO A 1003 -0.21 7.79 10.43
CA PRO A 1003 0.17 9.15 10.82
C PRO A 1003 1.58 9.44 10.33
N LEU A 1004 2.39 8.40 10.28
CA LEU A 1004 3.79 8.46 10.00
C LEU A 1004 4.15 8.80 8.56
N VAL A 1005 3.43 8.25 7.58
CA VAL A 1005 3.70 8.55 6.16
C VAL A 1005 3.25 9.98 5.85
N ASN A 1006 2.04 10.37 6.26
CA ASN A 1006 1.49 11.70 6.02
C ASN A 1006 2.23 12.80 6.81
N ALA A 1007 2.50 12.58 8.10
CA ALA A 1007 3.27 13.53 8.92
C ALA A 1007 4.75 13.60 8.48
N GLY A 1008 5.31 12.48 8.02
CA GLY A 1008 6.67 12.36 7.50
C GLY A 1008 6.92 13.32 6.32
N TRP A 1009 6.14 13.18 5.26
CA TRP A 1009 6.33 14.02 4.07
C TRP A 1009 5.93 15.48 4.30
N GLY A 1010 4.81 15.71 4.98
CA GLY A 1010 4.34 17.07 5.30
C GLY A 1010 5.39 17.88 6.05
N ALA A 1011 5.98 17.31 7.11
CA ALA A 1011 7.01 17.97 7.89
C ALA A 1011 8.27 18.25 7.06
N LEU A 1012 8.72 17.30 6.24
CA LEU A 1012 9.92 17.47 5.40
C LEU A 1012 9.73 18.59 4.35
N LEU A 1013 8.59 18.63 3.67
CA LEU A 1013 8.30 19.64 2.66
C LEU A 1013 8.13 21.03 3.28
N VAL A 1014 7.54 21.12 4.48
CA VAL A 1014 7.46 22.38 5.23
C VAL A 1014 8.83 22.84 5.71
N LEU A 1015 9.68 21.92 6.18
CA LEU A 1015 11.07 22.24 6.53
C LEU A 1015 11.81 22.81 5.32
N LEU A 1016 11.68 22.17 4.16
CA LEU A 1016 12.28 22.64 2.91
C LEU A 1016 11.70 24.00 2.49
N PHE A 1017 10.38 24.17 2.53
CA PHE A 1017 9.75 25.45 2.23
C PHE A 1017 10.25 26.57 3.14
N LEU A 1018 10.27 26.36 4.46
CA LEU A 1018 10.74 27.34 5.44
C LEU A 1018 12.21 27.71 5.19
N ALA A 1019 13.03 26.71 4.91
CA ALA A 1019 14.44 26.91 4.60
C ALA A 1019 14.67 27.76 3.35
N VAL A 1020 13.95 27.45 2.27
CA VAL A 1020 14.02 28.20 1.01
C VAL A 1020 13.41 29.59 1.17
N ALA A 1021 12.33 29.75 1.96
CA ALA A 1021 11.73 31.04 2.26
C ALA A 1021 12.68 31.93 3.08
N LEU A 1022 13.38 31.38 4.08
CA LEU A 1022 14.39 32.09 4.86
C LEU A 1022 15.60 32.48 4.01
N ALA A 1023 16.10 31.57 3.16
CA ALA A 1023 17.18 31.85 2.22
C ALA A 1023 16.78 32.91 1.18
N THR A 1024 15.54 32.87 0.71
CA THR A 1024 14.99 33.88 -0.20
C THR A 1024 14.87 35.22 0.51
N GLY A 1025 14.36 35.25 1.74
CA GLY A 1025 14.26 36.45 2.56
C GLY A 1025 15.62 37.10 2.80
N SER A 1026 16.65 36.32 3.17
CA SER A 1026 18.00 36.84 3.37
C SER A 1026 18.63 37.34 2.06
N GLY A 1027 18.42 36.63 0.95
CA GLY A 1027 18.89 37.03 -0.39
C GLY A 1027 18.25 38.34 -0.84
N VAL A 1028 16.93 38.49 -0.66
CA VAL A 1028 16.18 39.70 -0.93
C VAL A 1028 16.64 40.87 -0.05
N MET A 1029 16.88 40.64 1.25
CA MET A 1029 17.44 41.66 2.14
C MET A 1029 18.81 42.14 1.67
N LEU A 1030 19.70 41.20 1.32
CA LEU A 1030 21.07 41.50 0.86
C LEU A 1030 21.05 42.28 -0.46
N PHE A 1031 20.26 41.83 -1.42
CA PHE A 1031 20.07 42.53 -2.68
C PHE A 1031 19.60 43.94 -2.45
N SER A 1032 18.53 44.11 -1.67
CA SER A 1032 17.91 45.41 -1.50
C SER A 1032 18.83 46.38 -0.74
N PHE A 1033 19.66 45.86 0.18
CA PHE A 1033 20.74 46.63 0.82
C PHE A 1033 21.81 47.10 -0.17
N LEU A 1034 22.30 46.19 -1.03
CA LEU A 1034 23.33 46.50 -2.02
C LEU A 1034 22.82 47.44 -3.11
N ASP A 1035 21.61 47.19 -3.62
CA ASP A 1035 20.93 48.01 -4.61
C ASP A 1035 20.71 49.44 -4.10
N THR A 1036 20.25 49.57 -2.85
CA THR A 1036 20.09 50.88 -2.20
C THR A 1036 21.43 51.60 -2.05
N LYS A 1037 22.53 50.87 -1.76
CA LYS A 1037 23.87 51.45 -1.58
C LYS A 1037 24.50 51.89 -2.90
N GLU A 1038 24.41 51.08 -3.94
CA GLU A 1038 24.94 51.41 -5.28
C GLU A 1038 24.20 52.61 -5.89
N ARG A 1039 22.89 52.73 -5.64
CA ARG A 1039 22.05 53.80 -6.21
C ARG A 1039 21.95 55.06 -5.34
N GLN A 1040 22.72 55.19 -4.26
CA GLN A 1040 22.65 56.40 -3.41
C GLN A 1040 22.96 57.69 -4.18
N THR A 1041 23.87 57.64 -5.15
CA THR A 1041 24.23 58.78 -6.01
C THR A 1041 23.11 59.12 -6.99
N GLU A 1042 22.47 58.11 -7.59
CA GLU A 1042 21.30 58.29 -8.47
C GLU A 1042 20.10 58.87 -7.69
N TYR A 1043 19.85 58.38 -6.49
CA TYR A 1043 18.78 58.90 -5.62
C TYR A 1043 19.08 60.33 -5.15
N ALA A 1044 20.35 60.67 -4.91
CA ALA A 1044 20.75 62.04 -4.62
C ALA A 1044 20.51 62.97 -5.82
N LEU A 1045 20.86 62.54 -7.04
CA LEU A 1045 20.61 63.28 -8.29
C LEU A 1045 19.11 63.46 -8.58
N LEU A 1046 18.30 62.42 -8.40
CA LEU A 1046 16.84 62.51 -8.55
C LEU A 1046 16.23 63.48 -7.54
N ARG A 1047 16.77 63.53 -6.31
CA ARG A 1047 16.34 64.47 -5.28
C ARG A 1047 16.73 65.92 -5.61
N THR A 1048 17.90 66.15 -6.21
CA THR A 1048 18.31 67.50 -6.66
C THR A 1048 17.52 67.96 -7.89
N LEU A 1049 17.07 67.03 -8.73
CA LEU A 1049 16.18 67.28 -9.87
C LEU A 1049 14.70 67.49 -9.48
N GLY A 1050 14.36 67.44 -8.19
CA GLY A 1050 13.04 67.77 -7.67
C GLY A 1050 12.15 66.59 -7.27
N SER A 1051 12.66 65.35 -7.30
CA SER A 1051 11.90 64.17 -6.83
C SER A 1051 11.64 64.25 -5.33
N SER A 1052 10.39 64.01 -4.93
CA SER A 1052 10.02 64.00 -3.51
C SER A 1052 10.59 62.76 -2.80
N GLY A 1053 10.77 62.85 -1.47
CA GLY A 1053 11.21 61.70 -0.67
C GLY A 1053 10.20 60.53 -0.64
N GLY A 1054 8.94 60.79 -0.99
CA GLY A 1054 7.91 59.76 -1.20
C GLY A 1054 8.09 59.04 -2.54
N GLN A 1055 8.41 59.78 -3.61
CA GLN A 1055 8.68 59.22 -4.94
C GLN A 1055 9.94 58.33 -4.95
N LEU A 1056 11.00 58.73 -4.25
CA LEU A 1056 12.22 57.93 -4.10
C LEU A 1056 11.97 56.61 -3.36
N ARG A 1057 11.15 56.65 -2.29
CA ARG A 1057 10.70 55.43 -1.62
C ARG A 1057 9.85 54.58 -2.59
N GLY A 1058 8.92 55.16 -3.33
CA GLY A 1058 8.13 54.45 -4.34
C GLY A 1058 8.97 53.65 -5.36
N ILE A 1059 10.11 54.18 -5.81
CA ILE A 1059 11.02 53.48 -6.74
C ILE A 1059 11.57 52.19 -6.12
N VAL A 1060 12.08 52.26 -4.89
CA VAL A 1060 12.68 51.10 -4.20
C VAL A 1060 11.63 50.03 -3.90
N TRP A 1061 10.47 50.47 -3.41
CA TRP A 1061 9.36 49.57 -3.05
C TRP A 1061 8.79 48.87 -4.27
N PHE A 1062 8.61 49.58 -5.38
CA PHE A 1062 8.11 48.98 -6.61
C PHE A 1062 9.08 47.98 -7.22
N ASN A 1063 10.39 48.25 -7.18
CA ASN A 1063 11.39 47.31 -7.68
C ASN A 1063 11.31 45.97 -6.94
N LEU A 1064 11.22 46.02 -5.60
CA LEU A 1064 11.06 44.83 -4.78
C LEU A 1064 9.71 44.13 -5.02
N PHE A 1065 8.62 44.90 -5.10
CA PHE A 1065 7.27 44.39 -5.37
C PHE A 1065 7.19 43.66 -6.72
N LEU A 1066 7.81 44.21 -7.77
CA LEU A 1066 7.86 43.59 -9.09
C LEU A 1066 8.60 42.25 -9.06
N ILE A 1067 9.73 42.18 -8.36
CA ILE A 1067 10.51 40.96 -8.19
C ILE A 1067 9.69 39.89 -7.46
N VAL A 1068 9.02 40.26 -6.36
CA VAL A 1068 8.18 39.36 -5.56
C VAL A 1068 7.00 38.84 -6.37
N ILE A 1069 6.24 39.71 -7.05
CA ILE A 1069 5.09 39.27 -7.87
C ILE A 1069 5.54 38.35 -9.00
N CYS A 1070 6.60 38.71 -9.73
CA CYS A 1070 7.10 37.87 -10.81
C CYS A 1070 7.53 36.50 -10.28
N GLY A 1071 8.22 36.46 -9.14
CA GLY A 1071 8.62 35.22 -8.49
C GLY A 1071 7.45 34.37 -8.01
N VAL A 1072 6.43 34.98 -7.41
CA VAL A 1072 5.24 34.24 -6.93
C VAL A 1072 4.40 33.70 -8.09
N VAL A 1073 4.16 34.50 -9.14
CA VAL A 1073 3.39 34.07 -10.31
C VAL A 1073 4.12 32.96 -11.06
N MET A 1074 5.41 33.14 -11.38
CA MET A 1074 6.19 32.08 -12.04
C MET A 1074 6.33 30.86 -11.13
N GLY A 1075 6.52 31.05 -9.83
CA GLY A 1075 6.66 29.94 -8.90
C GLY A 1075 5.37 29.14 -8.71
N THR A 1076 4.21 29.78 -8.76
CA THR A 1076 2.91 29.07 -8.75
C THR A 1076 2.75 28.23 -10.00
N TRP A 1077 3.06 28.79 -11.17
CA TRP A 1077 2.98 28.07 -12.44
C TRP A 1077 3.98 26.91 -12.51
N VAL A 1078 5.25 27.14 -12.14
CA VAL A 1078 6.29 26.12 -12.08
C VAL A 1078 5.95 25.05 -11.04
N GLY A 1079 5.46 25.43 -9.86
CA GLY A 1079 5.07 24.51 -8.80
C GLY A 1079 3.95 23.57 -9.22
N GLN A 1080 2.95 24.07 -9.95
CA GLN A 1080 1.88 23.24 -10.51
C GLN A 1080 2.40 22.29 -11.60
N LEU A 1081 3.26 22.76 -12.50
CA LEU A 1081 3.85 21.94 -13.57
C LEU A 1081 4.75 20.83 -13.02
N ILE A 1082 5.60 21.17 -12.04
CA ILE A 1082 6.46 20.20 -11.37
C ILE A 1082 5.63 19.25 -10.51
N GLY A 1083 4.64 19.75 -9.74
CA GLY A 1083 3.79 18.94 -8.87
C GLY A 1083 2.99 17.89 -9.64
N THR A 1084 2.31 18.29 -10.71
CA THR A 1084 1.54 17.37 -11.56
C THR A 1084 2.39 16.28 -12.21
N SER A 1085 3.67 16.55 -12.46
CA SER A 1085 4.54 15.60 -13.15
C SER A 1085 5.43 14.76 -12.23
N LEU A 1086 5.83 15.29 -11.06
CA LEU A 1086 6.69 14.58 -10.10
C LEU A 1086 5.90 13.74 -9.10
N LEU A 1087 4.74 14.20 -8.61
CA LEU A 1087 3.98 13.45 -7.60
C LEU A 1087 3.64 12.02 -8.06
N PRO A 1088 3.18 11.80 -9.32
CA PRO A 1088 2.91 10.45 -9.80
C PRO A 1088 4.13 9.52 -9.83
N LEU A 1089 5.35 10.07 -9.91
CA LEU A 1089 6.60 9.32 -9.93
C LEU A 1089 7.14 9.03 -8.53
N MET A 1090 6.65 9.73 -7.51
CA MET A 1090 7.14 9.63 -6.12
C MET A 1090 6.45 8.51 -5.33
N GLU A 1091 5.22 8.14 -5.70
CA GLU A 1091 4.53 7.00 -5.09
C GLU A 1091 4.82 5.77 -5.96
N VAL A 1092 5.77 4.97 -5.53
CA VAL A 1092 5.98 3.61 -6.02
C VAL A 1092 5.23 2.70 -5.03
N ALA A 1093 4.42 1.77 -5.52
CA ALA A 1093 3.67 0.85 -4.66
C ALA A 1093 4.62 0.03 -3.77
N GLU A 1094 4.11 -0.53 -2.67
CA GLU A 1094 4.83 -1.39 -1.70
C GLU A 1094 5.68 -2.49 -2.38
N GLU A 1095 5.34 -2.87 -3.61
CA GLU A 1095 5.96 -3.95 -4.38
C GLU A 1095 6.89 -3.45 -5.52
N GLY A 1096 7.15 -2.14 -5.62
CA GLY A 1096 7.90 -1.58 -6.75
C GLY A 1096 7.08 -1.36 -8.03
N GLU A 1097 5.78 -1.64 -7.97
CA GLU A 1097 4.82 -1.54 -9.08
C GLU A 1097 4.20 -0.12 -9.18
N ARG A 1098 3.54 0.17 -10.30
CA ARG A 1098 2.85 1.46 -10.50
C ARG A 1098 1.68 1.56 -9.52
N VAL A 1099 1.46 2.74 -8.95
CA VAL A 1099 0.30 2.98 -8.08
C VAL A 1099 -1.00 2.90 -8.89
N THR A 1100 -1.92 2.08 -8.40
CA THR A 1100 -3.24 1.82 -8.99
C THR A 1100 -4.34 2.17 -7.97
N PRO A 1101 -5.30 3.06 -8.31
CA PRO A 1101 -5.42 3.85 -9.54
C PRO A 1101 -4.40 5.01 -9.61
N PRO A 1102 -4.18 5.62 -10.79
CA PRO A 1102 -3.22 6.71 -10.92
C PRO A 1102 -3.62 7.94 -10.08
N MET A 1103 -2.65 8.58 -9.44
CA MET A 1103 -2.85 9.77 -8.60
C MET A 1103 -3.52 10.94 -9.34
N ALA A 1104 -4.52 11.54 -8.69
CA ALA A 1104 -5.09 12.81 -9.11
C ALA A 1104 -4.49 13.98 -8.32
N PHE A 1105 -3.92 14.97 -9.02
CA PHE A 1105 -3.34 16.15 -8.39
C PHE A 1105 -4.42 17.00 -7.68
N THR A 1106 -4.28 17.17 -6.37
CA THR A 1106 -5.15 18.03 -5.56
C THR A 1106 -4.36 19.05 -4.77
N VAL A 1107 -4.96 20.23 -4.55
CA VAL A 1107 -4.32 21.33 -3.82
C VAL A 1107 -5.12 21.63 -2.57
N ASN A 1108 -4.48 21.56 -1.40
CA ASN A 1108 -5.05 22.10 -0.17
C ASN A 1108 -4.92 23.63 -0.17
N TRP A 1109 -6.03 24.31 -0.39
CA TRP A 1109 -6.09 25.78 -0.45
C TRP A 1109 -5.68 26.47 0.86
N LEU A 1110 -5.92 25.86 2.02
CA LEU A 1110 -5.52 26.40 3.32
C LEU A 1110 -3.99 26.35 3.46
N SER A 1111 -3.36 25.21 3.18
CA SER A 1111 -1.90 25.06 3.20
C SER A 1111 -1.21 25.98 2.19
N LEU A 1112 -1.83 26.19 1.02
CA LEU A 1112 -1.34 27.15 0.03
C LEU A 1112 -1.45 28.59 0.55
N ALA A 1113 -2.57 28.95 1.18
CA ALA A 1113 -2.78 30.28 1.77
C ALA A 1113 -1.79 30.57 2.91
N VAL A 1114 -1.50 29.59 3.77
CA VAL A 1114 -0.46 29.68 4.81
C VAL A 1114 0.91 29.89 4.16
N SER A 1115 1.26 29.14 3.13
CA SER A 1115 2.52 29.30 2.40
C SER A 1115 2.67 30.71 1.82
N TYR A 1116 1.63 31.24 1.17
CA TYR A 1116 1.63 32.62 0.70
C TYR A 1116 1.69 33.64 1.85
N GLY A 1117 1.04 33.36 2.98
CA GLY A 1117 1.10 34.17 4.19
C GLY A 1117 2.51 34.28 4.76
N VAL A 1118 3.26 33.17 4.81
CA VAL A 1118 4.67 33.16 5.24
C VAL A 1118 5.54 33.97 4.28
N LEU A 1119 5.39 33.79 2.96
CA LEU A 1119 6.13 34.58 1.96
C LEU A 1119 5.80 36.07 2.04
N ALA A 1120 4.53 36.42 2.25
CA ALA A 1120 4.09 37.78 2.47
C ALA A 1120 4.71 38.37 3.74
N LEU A 1121 4.73 37.61 4.85
CA LEU A 1121 5.35 38.03 6.11
C LEU A 1121 6.85 38.28 5.93
N VAL A 1122 7.58 37.36 5.29
CA VAL A 1122 9.02 37.52 4.98
C VAL A 1122 9.23 38.78 4.16
N THR A 1123 8.42 38.99 3.13
CA THR A 1123 8.47 40.19 2.29
C THR A 1123 8.22 41.45 3.11
N VAL A 1124 7.17 41.50 3.93
CA VAL A 1124 6.86 42.65 4.80
C VAL A 1124 7.99 42.93 5.78
N VAL A 1125 8.60 41.91 6.39
CA VAL A 1125 9.76 42.06 7.27
C VAL A 1125 10.96 42.64 6.52
N THR A 1126 11.27 42.14 5.31
CA THR A 1126 12.36 42.69 4.49
C THR A 1126 12.13 44.15 4.15
N VAL A 1127 10.88 44.50 3.84
CA VAL A 1127 10.44 45.84 3.48
C VAL A 1127 10.53 46.80 4.67
N LEU A 1128 10.03 46.41 5.85
CA LEU A 1128 10.11 47.20 7.08
C LEU A 1128 11.56 47.43 7.51
N TRP A 1129 12.38 46.37 7.44
CA TRP A 1129 13.81 46.46 7.72
C TRP A 1129 14.51 47.44 6.78
N LEU A 1130 14.17 47.40 5.48
CA LEU A 1130 14.74 48.30 4.50
C LEU A 1130 14.26 49.74 4.67
N ALA A 1131 12.99 49.95 5.02
CA ALA A 1131 12.44 51.27 5.33
C ALA A 1131 13.16 51.89 6.53
N TRP A 1132 13.38 51.10 7.59
CA TRP A 1132 14.16 51.51 8.75
C TRP A 1132 15.61 51.85 8.38
N LEU A 1133 16.25 51.02 7.57
CA LEU A 1133 17.63 51.22 7.14
C LEU A 1133 17.79 52.46 6.24
N SER A 1134 16.86 52.65 5.30
CA SER A 1134 16.79 53.82 4.42
C SER A 1134 16.57 55.11 5.21
N SER A 1135 15.73 55.10 6.26
CA SER A 1135 15.51 56.27 7.11
C SER A 1135 16.76 56.75 7.86
N LYS A 1136 17.72 55.84 8.12
CA LYS A 1136 18.99 56.17 8.79
C LYS A 1136 20.07 56.71 7.85
N ILE A 1137 19.89 56.63 6.53
CA ILE A 1137 20.86 57.14 5.56
C ILE A 1137 20.66 58.66 5.44
N GLN A 1138 21.53 59.42 6.10
CA GLN A 1138 21.52 60.89 6.01
C GLN A 1138 22.02 61.33 4.63
N VAL A 1139 21.08 61.74 3.78
CA VAL A 1139 21.34 62.28 2.42
C VAL A 1139 22.36 63.44 2.42
N GLN A 1140 22.47 64.16 3.54
CA GLN A 1140 23.42 65.27 3.73
C GLN A 1140 24.90 64.85 3.72
N GLN A 1141 25.23 63.59 4.05
CA GLN A 1141 26.62 63.08 3.99
C GLN A 1141 27.08 62.74 2.58
N VAL A 1142 26.17 62.29 1.71
CA VAL A 1142 26.49 61.90 0.32
C VAL A 1142 26.75 63.14 -0.56
N LEU A 1143 25.98 64.22 -0.34
CA LEU A 1143 26.20 65.49 -1.04
C LEU A 1143 27.56 66.14 -0.69
N ARG A 1144 28.10 65.91 0.51
CA ARG A 1144 29.43 66.40 0.93
C ARG A 1144 30.60 65.58 0.39
N MET A 1145 30.40 64.31 0.01
CA MET A 1145 31.46 63.51 -0.64
C MET A 1145 31.68 63.90 -2.11
N GLY A 1146 30.69 64.53 -2.76
CA GLY A 1146 30.84 65.10 -4.10
C GLY A 1146 31.79 66.29 -4.17
N ASP A 1147 32.07 66.95 -3.05
CA ASP A 1147 33.02 68.09 -2.95
C ASP A 1147 34.48 67.65 -2.72
N ALA A 1148 34.77 66.34 -2.63
CA ALA A 1148 36.11 65.80 -2.41
C ALA A 1148 36.62 64.91 -3.55
N GLY A 1149 36.12 65.15 -4.78
CA GLY A 1149 36.62 64.55 -6.03
C GLY A 1149 37.71 65.39 -6.66
#